data_AF-A0A7Y4TK22-F1
#
_entry.id   AF-A0A7Y4TK22-F1
#
_cell.length_a   1.000
_cell.length_b   1.000
_cell.length_c   1.000
_cell.angle_alpha   90.00
_cell.angle_beta   90.00
_cell.angle_gamma   90.00
#
_symmetry.space_group_name_H-M   'P 1'
#
loop_
_entity.id
_entity.type
_entity.pdbx_description
1 polymer ?
#
loop_
_entity_poly.entity_id
_entity_poly.type
_entity_poly.pdbx_seq_one_letter_code
_entity_poly.pdbx_strand_id
1 'polypeptide(L)'
;MPSPSRTAFEYDNLAQDRRSLQRSLANRLIYTAGKDPATATRRDWFYATAYTVRERLIERWMETQRAYYRADARRVYYLSMEFLTGRLLTNSLLNMGFHDECRDALWSLALDYEAIRDVEQDAALGNGGLGRLAACFLDSMATLSLPGYGYGIRYEYGMFQQRIENGYQVEHPDTWLRYGNPWEFPRPEVLYPVRFGGQVVEYADERGRRRFHWVDTDDVMAMAFDTPVPGYGTTTVNNMRLWSAKATHDFDLRYFNEGDYIKAVAQKNESENLSRVLYPDDSTRMGRELRLKQQYFFVSASLQDIVRRYLAHHDDLDGLPGKVAIQLNDTHPSLAIPELMRLLVDQHGLDWDRAWDIARRTFSYTNHTLMPEALETWPVALFEQVLPRHLRIIYDINHWFLEGVRRRHPGDVDRLRRLSLIDEAGERRVRMAHLAIVGSHTVNGVSQLHTDLMRQTVFADFEAERPGAIVNVTNGITPRRWLNQANPELSALVSGLIGSGWTRNLAELARLQAFAGDPAVQQRFLEVKHTRKALLATRLGERLGVTVDASSLFDVHVKRIHEYKRQLLNLLHVITRYNRIKDGRAGDVPARTVIFAGKAAPGYAMAKLVIKLIHAVGDVVNHDPAIGGQLRVAFVPDYNVSNAERIIPASDLSEQISTAGTEASGTGNMKLALNGALTIGTLDGANIEMREAVGADHCFIFGLDAEGVRNRRAAGYDPWQEYHAHEELRRAVDMIADGYFSLDERTRFRPIVQALTTGGDHYMLLADYASYVACQDAVDACYRTPGEWARRALLNVAGMGRFSSDRAIAEYAARIWRVTPVAPASRQPVDDSRQSVPVTLPASPAA
;
A
#
# COMPACT_ATOMS: atom_id res chain seq x y z
N MET A 1 -11.60 -37.72 23.49
CA MET A 1 -12.47 -36.77 24.24
C MET A 1 -13.79 -36.64 23.49
N PRO A 2 -14.94 -36.56 24.19
CA PRO A 2 -16.22 -36.29 23.53
C PRO A 2 -16.18 -34.92 22.84
N SER A 3 -16.79 -34.82 21.65
CA SER A 3 -16.97 -33.55 20.95
C SER A 3 -17.85 -32.62 21.80
N PRO A 4 -17.55 -31.33 21.90
CA PRO A 4 -18.39 -30.40 22.66
C PRO A 4 -19.82 -30.39 22.11
N SER A 5 -20.80 -30.49 23.01
CA SER A 5 -22.22 -30.52 22.65
C SER A 5 -22.62 -29.18 22.04
N ARG A 6 -23.08 -29.20 20.78
CA ARG A 6 -23.57 -27.99 20.09
C ARG A 6 -24.88 -27.49 20.71
N THR A 7 -25.72 -28.38 21.22
CA THR A 7 -27.01 -28.02 21.84
C THR A 7 -26.85 -27.40 23.23
N ALA A 8 -25.73 -27.66 23.92
CA ALA A 8 -25.42 -27.03 25.19
C ALA A 8 -24.62 -25.71 25.02
N PHE A 9 -24.24 -25.36 23.79
CA PHE A 9 -23.44 -24.17 23.48
C PHE A 9 -24.35 -23.03 22.99
N GLU A 10 -24.94 -22.30 23.93
CA GLU A 10 -25.78 -21.12 23.67
C GLU A 10 -24.98 -19.82 23.80
N TYR A 11 -25.26 -18.84 22.94
CA TYR A 11 -24.68 -17.50 23.01
C TYR A 11 -25.67 -16.43 22.51
N ASP A 12 -25.57 -15.22 23.06
CA ASP A 12 -26.45 -14.11 22.71
C ASP A 12 -26.15 -13.56 21.32
N ASN A 13 -27.21 -13.21 20.58
CA ASN A 13 -27.09 -12.46 19.33
C ASN A 13 -26.99 -10.96 19.63
N LEU A 14 -25.88 -10.33 19.22
CA LEU A 14 -25.61 -8.93 19.54
C LEU A 14 -26.27 -7.99 18.53
N ALA A 15 -27.47 -7.50 18.86
CA ALA A 15 -28.20 -6.53 18.04
C ALA A 15 -27.45 -5.19 17.88
N GLN A 16 -27.72 -4.49 16.78
CA GLN A 16 -27.03 -3.24 16.39
C GLN A 16 -27.76 -1.97 16.82
N ASP A 17 -28.90 -2.09 17.51
CA ASP A 17 -29.64 -0.94 18.00
C ASP A 17 -28.90 -0.25 19.17
N ARG A 18 -29.23 1.03 19.38
CA ARG A 18 -28.60 1.89 20.40
C ARG A 18 -28.58 1.25 21.79
N ARG A 19 -29.66 0.63 22.24
CA ARG A 19 -29.76 0.06 23.61
C ARG A 19 -28.82 -1.12 23.77
N SER A 20 -28.79 -2.00 22.76
CA SER A 20 -27.87 -3.13 22.72
C SER A 20 -26.41 -2.70 22.69
N LEU A 21 -26.09 -1.65 21.92
CA LEU A 21 -24.74 -1.06 21.86
C LEU A 21 -24.33 -0.44 23.20
N GLN A 22 -25.20 0.35 23.85
CA GLN A 22 -24.94 0.89 25.19
C GLN A 22 -24.63 -0.22 26.21
N ARG A 23 -25.38 -1.32 26.16
CA ARG A 23 -25.16 -2.47 27.05
C ARG A 23 -23.82 -3.15 26.75
N SER A 24 -23.48 -3.38 25.49
CA SER A 24 -22.17 -3.92 25.09
C SER A 24 -21.03 -3.02 25.55
N LEU A 25 -21.14 -1.70 25.35
CA LEU A 25 -20.14 -0.72 25.77
C LEU A 25 -19.92 -0.76 27.28
N ALA A 26 -21.01 -0.73 28.06
CA ALA A 26 -20.94 -0.81 29.52
C ALA A 26 -20.30 -2.14 29.98
N ASN A 27 -20.71 -3.27 29.39
CA ASN A 27 -20.15 -4.57 29.71
C ASN A 27 -18.66 -4.66 29.37
N ARG A 28 -18.23 -4.09 28.23
CA ARG A 28 -16.82 -4.08 27.84
C ARG A 28 -15.98 -3.16 28.72
N LEU A 29 -16.53 -2.03 29.16
CA LEU A 29 -15.85 -1.18 30.14
C LEU A 29 -15.65 -1.91 31.48
N ILE A 30 -16.72 -2.50 32.02
CA ILE A 30 -16.69 -3.14 33.34
C ILE A 30 -15.88 -4.44 33.32
N TYR A 31 -16.17 -5.36 32.40
CA TYR A 31 -15.63 -6.73 32.44
C TYR A 31 -14.37 -6.93 31.60
N THR A 32 -14.10 -6.06 30.61
CA THR A 32 -12.87 -6.17 29.80
C THR A 32 -11.83 -5.14 30.21
N ALA A 33 -12.22 -3.87 30.40
CA ALA A 33 -11.28 -2.85 30.87
C ALA A 33 -11.10 -2.83 32.40
N GLY A 34 -12.04 -3.42 33.17
CA GLY A 34 -11.97 -3.40 34.63
C GLY A 34 -12.19 -2.00 35.20
N LYS A 35 -13.01 -1.18 34.52
CA LYS A 35 -13.20 0.24 34.82
C LYS A 35 -14.67 0.59 34.95
N ASP A 36 -14.95 1.58 35.78
CA ASP A 36 -16.24 2.26 35.84
C ASP A 36 -16.17 3.61 35.08
N PRO A 37 -17.32 4.22 34.72
CA PRO A 37 -17.33 5.47 33.97
C PRO A 37 -16.57 6.64 34.61
N ALA A 38 -16.45 6.69 35.94
CA ALA A 38 -15.77 7.79 36.63
C ALA A 38 -14.24 7.71 36.53
N THR A 39 -13.68 6.51 36.33
CA THR A 39 -12.23 6.29 36.22
C THR A 39 -11.75 5.92 34.82
N ALA A 40 -12.68 5.80 33.87
CA ALA A 40 -12.41 5.44 32.49
C ALA A 40 -11.78 6.59 31.70
N THR A 41 -10.65 6.30 31.04
CA THR A 41 -10.00 7.22 30.12
C THR A 41 -10.59 7.11 28.71
N ARG A 42 -10.26 8.06 27.82
CA ARG A 42 -10.61 7.96 26.39
C ARG A 42 -10.08 6.68 25.75
N ARG A 43 -8.94 6.17 26.22
CA ARG A 43 -8.38 4.90 25.74
C ARG A 43 -9.25 3.73 26.15
N ASP A 44 -9.70 3.68 27.40
CA ASP A 44 -10.57 2.61 27.89
C ASP A 44 -11.89 2.57 27.08
N TRP A 45 -12.46 3.74 26.81
CA TRP A 45 -13.65 3.87 25.97
C TRP A 45 -13.40 3.51 24.50
N PHE A 46 -12.24 3.83 23.93
CA PHE A 46 -11.86 3.36 22.60
C PHE A 46 -11.81 1.83 22.55
N TYR A 47 -11.12 1.17 23.49
CA TYR A 47 -11.06 -0.29 23.54
C TYR A 47 -12.44 -0.92 23.74
N ALA A 48 -13.26 -0.38 24.64
CA ALA A 48 -14.63 -0.85 24.84
C ALA A 48 -15.47 -0.75 23.55
N THR A 49 -15.33 0.35 22.82
CA THR A 49 -16.00 0.57 21.53
C THR A 49 -15.48 -0.39 20.46
N ALA A 50 -14.16 -0.53 20.31
CA ALA A 50 -13.55 -1.43 19.34
C ALA A 50 -13.97 -2.88 19.57
N TYR A 51 -13.99 -3.34 20.83
CA TYR A 51 -14.48 -4.68 21.16
C TYR A 51 -15.97 -4.86 20.86
N THR A 52 -16.80 -3.85 21.18
CA THR A 52 -18.24 -3.86 20.85
C THR A 52 -18.49 -4.04 19.35
N VAL A 53 -17.69 -3.39 18.51
CA VAL A 53 -17.74 -3.55 17.05
C VAL A 53 -17.20 -4.91 16.62
N ARG A 54 -16.06 -5.32 17.17
CA ARG A 54 -15.40 -6.59 16.86
C ARG A 54 -16.30 -7.79 17.13
N GLU A 55 -17.03 -7.82 18.23
CA GLU A 55 -17.93 -8.95 18.55
C GLU A 55 -18.95 -9.20 17.42
N ARG A 56 -19.55 -8.12 16.89
CA ARG A 56 -20.52 -8.20 15.77
C ARG A 56 -19.86 -8.60 14.45
N LEU A 57 -18.58 -8.25 14.25
CA LEU A 57 -17.79 -8.69 13.09
C LEU A 57 -17.51 -10.20 13.13
N ILE A 58 -17.22 -10.76 14.31
CA ILE A 58 -16.83 -12.17 14.46
C ILE A 58 -17.94 -13.11 13.98
N GLU A 59 -19.21 -12.80 14.27
CA GLU A 59 -20.34 -13.63 13.83
C GLU A 59 -20.39 -13.74 12.30
N ARG A 60 -20.28 -12.60 11.61
CA ARG A 60 -20.24 -12.55 10.14
C ARG A 60 -18.98 -13.22 9.58
N TRP A 61 -17.84 -13.06 10.26
CA TRP A 61 -16.57 -13.68 9.87
C TRP A 61 -16.62 -15.20 9.92
N MET A 62 -17.13 -15.78 11.01
CA MET A 62 -17.29 -17.23 11.14
C MET A 62 -18.22 -17.79 10.07
N GLU A 63 -19.36 -17.14 9.82
CA GLU A 63 -20.32 -17.57 8.80
C GLU A 63 -19.75 -17.47 7.38
N THR A 64 -18.97 -16.41 7.10
CA THR A 64 -18.25 -16.25 5.84
C THR A 64 -17.28 -17.41 5.61
N GLN A 65 -16.47 -17.76 6.61
CA GLN A 65 -15.54 -18.90 6.48
C GLN A 65 -16.29 -20.21 6.25
N ARG A 66 -17.38 -20.47 6.99
CA ARG A 66 -18.22 -21.66 6.80
C ARG A 66 -18.86 -21.71 5.40
N ALA A 67 -19.30 -20.57 4.87
CA ALA A 67 -19.84 -20.49 3.51
C ALA A 67 -18.77 -20.88 2.48
N TYR A 68 -17.53 -20.38 2.63
CA TYR A 68 -16.42 -20.74 1.73
C TYR A 68 -16.03 -22.21 1.82
N TYR A 69 -16.15 -22.86 2.98
CA TYR A 69 -15.92 -24.31 3.10
C TYR A 69 -17.07 -25.13 2.51
N ARG A 70 -18.34 -24.77 2.80
CA ARG A 70 -19.51 -25.47 2.26
C ARG A 70 -19.58 -25.40 0.74
N ALA A 71 -19.21 -24.26 0.16
CA ALA A 71 -19.19 -24.07 -1.28
C ALA A 71 -17.95 -24.65 -1.96
N ASP A 72 -16.99 -25.18 -1.19
CA ASP A 72 -15.67 -25.62 -1.69
C ASP A 72 -15.06 -24.58 -2.66
N ALA A 73 -15.08 -23.33 -2.22
CA ALA A 73 -14.87 -22.19 -3.09
C ALA A 73 -13.40 -22.05 -3.49
N ARG A 74 -13.15 -21.66 -4.75
CA ARG A 74 -11.82 -21.18 -5.16
C ARG A 74 -11.48 -19.90 -4.39
N ARG A 75 -10.30 -19.84 -3.79
CA ARG A 75 -9.87 -18.72 -2.93
C ARG A 75 -8.72 -17.96 -3.55
N VAL A 76 -8.77 -16.64 -3.38
CA VAL A 76 -7.69 -15.72 -3.71
C VAL A 76 -6.81 -15.52 -2.50
N TYR A 77 -5.51 -15.66 -2.69
CA TYR A 77 -4.47 -15.41 -1.70
C TYR A 77 -3.58 -14.28 -2.19
N TYR A 78 -3.77 -13.10 -1.61
CA TYR A 78 -3.04 -11.89 -1.98
C TYR A 78 -1.82 -11.73 -1.07
N LEU A 79 -0.62 -12.04 -1.60
CA LEU A 79 0.63 -11.97 -0.85
C LEU A 79 1.28 -10.60 -1.04
N SER A 80 1.49 -9.88 0.06
CA SER A 80 2.11 -8.56 0.05
C SER A 80 2.98 -8.36 1.29
N MET A 81 4.16 -7.77 1.10
CA MET A 81 5.01 -7.33 2.23
C MET A 81 4.36 -6.21 3.04
N GLU A 82 3.44 -5.45 2.45
CA GLU A 82 2.79 -4.33 3.13
C GLU A 82 1.27 -4.30 2.96
N PHE A 83 0.58 -3.87 4.02
CA PHE A 83 -0.85 -3.57 4.08
C PHE A 83 -1.06 -2.26 4.85
N LEU A 84 -1.18 -1.14 4.14
CA LEU A 84 -1.38 0.17 4.76
C LEU A 84 -2.87 0.40 5.05
N THR A 85 -3.43 -0.33 6.03
CA THR A 85 -4.89 -0.35 6.31
C THR A 85 -5.43 0.96 6.89
N GLY A 86 -4.62 1.65 7.69
CA GLY A 86 -5.06 2.79 8.50
C GLY A 86 -5.90 2.35 9.69
N ARG A 87 -6.62 3.29 10.29
CA ARG A 87 -7.56 3.05 11.40
C ARG A 87 -8.76 2.20 10.96
N LEU A 88 -9.22 1.28 11.81
CA LEU A 88 -10.26 0.29 11.48
C LEU A 88 -11.60 0.57 12.14
N LEU A 89 -11.69 1.40 13.20
CA LEU A 89 -12.96 1.62 13.91
C LEU A 89 -14.05 2.19 13.00
N THR A 90 -13.81 3.36 12.39
CA THR A 90 -14.79 4.01 11.52
C THR A 90 -15.09 3.17 10.28
N ASN A 91 -14.05 2.56 9.69
CA ASN A 91 -14.21 1.71 8.53
C ASN A 91 -15.09 0.48 8.82
N SER A 92 -14.90 -0.16 9.97
CA SER A 92 -15.71 -1.30 10.40
C SER A 92 -17.17 -0.89 10.64
N LEU A 93 -17.38 0.22 11.34
CA LEU A 93 -18.72 0.76 11.62
C LEU A 93 -19.49 1.07 10.34
N LEU A 94 -18.85 1.75 9.38
CA LEU A 94 -19.45 2.11 8.10
C LEU A 94 -19.73 0.87 7.23
N ASN A 95 -18.77 -0.05 7.12
CA ASN A 95 -18.95 -1.26 6.30
C ASN A 95 -20.03 -2.19 6.88
N MET A 96 -20.19 -2.21 8.19
CA MET A 96 -21.21 -3.01 8.87
C MET A 96 -22.60 -2.37 8.89
N GLY A 97 -22.69 -1.06 8.65
CA GLY A 97 -23.94 -0.31 8.53
C GLY A 97 -24.58 0.13 9.85
N PHE A 98 -23.80 0.30 10.92
CA PHE A 98 -24.33 0.76 12.23
C PHE A 98 -23.52 1.92 12.85
N HIS A 99 -22.93 2.76 12.01
CA HIS A 99 -22.08 3.87 12.43
C HIS A 99 -22.84 4.90 13.28
N ASP A 100 -24.01 5.33 12.81
CA ASP A 100 -24.78 6.38 13.48
C ASP A 100 -25.36 5.88 14.80
N GLU A 101 -25.82 4.63 14.86
CA GLU A 101 -26.28 3.99 16.09
C GLU A 101 -25.18 3.91 17.15
N CYS A 102 -23.95 3.60 16.73
CA CYS A 102 -22.79 3.59 17.63
C CYS A 102 -22.42 5.00 18.10
N ARG A 103 -22.46 5.99 17.21
CA ARG A 103 -22.23 7.40 17.57
C ARG A 103 -23.26 7.87 18.59
N ASP A 104 -24.54 7.58 18.36
CA ASP A 104 -25.64 7.98 19.25
C ASP A 104 -25.59 7.25 20.60
N ALA A 105 -25.15 5.98 20.61
CA ALA A 105 -24.89 5.23 21.84
C ALA A 105 -23.77 5.88 22.67
N LEU A 106 -22.65 6.27 22.05
CA LEU A 106 -21.56 6.99 22.74
C LEU A 106 -22.02 8.36 23.23
N TRP A 107 -22.73 9.12 22.39
CA TRP A 107 -23.25 10.45 22.75
C TRP A 107 -24.15 10.40 23.99
N SER A 108 -24.98 9.37 24.09
CA SER A 108 -25.86 9.18 25.26
C SER A 108 -25.13 8.88 26.57
N LEU A 109 -23.86 8.49 26.48
CA LEU A 109 -22.94 8.31 27.61
C LEU A 109 -22.05 9.55 27.82
N ALA A 110 -22.39 10.67 27.16
CA ALA A 110 -21.62 11.91 27.12
C ALA A 110 -20.20 11.74 26.54
N LEU A 111 -20.04 10.82 25.57
CA LEU A 111 -18.78 10.57 24.87
C LEU A 111 -18.82 11.09 23.44
N ASP A 112 -17.82 11.87 23.07
CA ASP A 112 -17.61 12.31 21.69
C ASP A 112 -16.93 11.21 20.85
N TYR A 113 -17.62 10.77 19.79
CA TYR A 113 -17.10 9.78 18.86
C TYR A 113 -15.80 10.22 18.18
N GLU A 114 -15.67 11.50 17.81
CA GLU A 114 -14.48 12.00 17.12
C GLU A 114 -13.26 11.95 18.06
N ALA A 115 -13.45 12.33 19.33
CA ALA A 115 -12.41 12.16 20.35
C ALA A 115 -12.04 10.68 20.59
N ILE A 116 -12.99 9.74 20.54
CA ILE A 116 -12.74 8.31 20.73
C ILE A 116 -12.01 7.70 19.54
N ARG A 117 -12.44 7.94 18.30
CA ARG A 117 -11.75 7.41 17.10
C ARG A 117 -10.35 7.99 16.95
N ASP A 118 -10.09 9.20 17.44
CA ASP A 118 -8.77 9.83 17.35
C ASP A 118 -7.72 9.19 18.28
N VAL A 119 -8.14 8.37 19.25
CA VAL A 119 -7.24 7.56 20.08
C VAL A 119 -6.61 6.40 19.30
N GLU A 120 -7.30 5.87 18.29
CA GLU A 120 -6.81 4.73 17.51
C GLU A 120 -5.48 5.08 16.83
N GLN A 121 -4.51 4.17 16.88
CA GLN A 121 -3.26 4.31 16.14
C GLN A 121 -3.40 3.65 14.76
N ASP A 122 -2.82 4.27 13.73
CA ASP A 122 -2.74 3.64 12.41
C ASP A 122 -1.92 2.35 12.51
N ALA A 123 -2.37 1.28 11.86
CA ALA A 123 -1.58 0.06 11.81
C ALA A 123 -0.30 0.30 10.98
N ALA A 124 0.86 0.16 11.62
CA ALA A 124 2.16 0.39 11.00
C ALA A 124 2.60 -0.82 10.16
N LEU A 125 1.80 -1.16 9.15
CA LEU A 125 1.94 -2.39 8.35
C LEU A 125 2.30 -2.10 6.88
N GLY A 126 2.57 -0.83 6.54
CA GLY A 126 2.95 -0.44 5.19
C GLY A 126 3.61 0.93 5.14
N ASN A 127 4.09 1.28 3.96
CA ASN A 127 4.80 2.54 3.68
C ASN A 127 4.06 3.37 2.63
N GLY A 128 3.73 2.77 1.48
CA GLY A 128 3.39 3.54 0.27
C GLY A 128 2.15 3.11 -0.48
N GLY A 129 2.16 3.42 -1.78
CA GLY A 129 1.06 3.14 -2.71
C GLY A 129 0.76 1.65 -2.87
N LEU A 130 1.77 0.78 -2.82
CA LEU A 130 1.64 -0.67 -2.94
C LEU A 130 0.84 -1.25 -1.75
N GLY A 131 1.23 -0.92 -0.51
CA GLY A 131 0.52 -1.35 0.69
C GLY A 131 -0.88 -0.75 0.79
N ARG A 132 -1.07 0.49 0.31
CA ARG A 132 -2.40 1.11 0.29
C ARG A 132 -3.32 0.49 -0.74
N LEU A 133 -2.79 0.08 -1.90
CA LEU A 133 -3.51 -0.68 -2.92
C LEU A 133 -3.95 -2.02 -2.37
N ALA A 134 -3.05 -2.78 -1.74
CA ALA A 134 -3.35 -4.06 -1.10
C ALA A 134 -4.53 -3.92 -0.11
N ALA A 135 -4.51 -2.89 0.73
CA ALA A 135 -5.61 -2.61 1.66
C ALA A 135 -6.94 -2.22 0.96
N CYS A 136 -6.90 -1.45 -0.14
CA CYS A 136 -8.10 -1.17 -0.95
C CYS A 136 -8.65 -2.44 -1.62
N PHE A 137 -7.77 -3.34 -2.05
CA PHE A 137 -8.11 -4.61 -2.69
C PHE A 137 -8.76 -5.58 -1.72
N LEU A 138 -8.27 -5.69 -0.47
CA LEU A 138 -8.92 -6.50 0.56
C LEU A 138 -10.35 -6.01 0.86
N ASP A 139 -10.55 -4.70 1.00
CA ASP A 139 -11.88 -4.09 1.21
C ASP A 139 -12.84 -4.34 0.04
N SER A 140 -12.33 -4.27 -1.19
CA SER A 140 -13.11 -4.51 -2.42
C SER A 140 -13.44 -5.99 -2.63
N MET A 141 -12.49 -6.89 -2.36
CA MET A 141 -12.77 -8.33 -2.36
C MET A 141 -13.86 -8.71 -1.37
N ALA A 142 -13.84 -8.14 -0.16
CA ALA A 142 -14.90 -8.37 0.82
C ALA A 142 -16.25 -7.78 0.35
N THR A 143 -16.26 -6.56 -0.19
CA THR A 143 -17.46 -5.88 -0.69
C THR A 143 -18.10 -6.60 -1.89
N LEU A 144 -17.29 -7.23 -2.74
CA LEU A 144 -17.74 -8.07 -3.85
C LEU A 144 -18.03 -9.52 -3.44
N SER A 145 -17.95 -9.84 -2.15
CA SER A 145 -18.14 -11.19 -1.60
C SER A 145 -17.26 -12.26 -2.25
N LEU A 146 -16.04 -11.88 -2.65
CA LEU A 146 -15.06 -12.79 -3.22
C LEU A 146 -14.31 -13.52 -2.10
N PRO A 147 -14.17 -14.86 -2.16
CA PRO A 147 -13.38 -15.62 -1.23
C PRO A 147 -11.91 -15.23 -1.27
N GLY A 148 -11.45 -14.50 -0.25
CA GLY A 148 -10.14 -13.86 -0.27
C GLY A 148 -9.43 -13.82 1.07
N TYR A 149 -8.10 -13.93 1.01
CA TYR A 149 -7.17 -13.78 2.12
C TYR A 149 -6.05 -12.81 1.73
N GLY A 150 -5.70 -11.90 2.64
CA GLY A 150 -4.43 -11.17 2.58
C GLY A 150 -3.37 -11.86 3.44
N TYR A 151 -2.17 -12.08 2.92
CA TYR A 151 -1.03 -12.61 3.67
C TYR A 151 0.14 -11.62 3.69
N GLY A 152 0.70 -11.37 4.87
CA GLY A 152 1.86 -10.51 5.08
C GLY A 152 2.54 -10.74 6.43
N ILE A 153 3.33 -9.76 6.88
CA ILE A 153 4.06 -9.81 8.16
C ILE A 153 3.40 -8.86 9.16
N ARG A 154 3.34 -9.28 10.43
CA ARG A 154 2.89 -8.44 11.55
C ARG A 154 4.08 -7.66 12.11
N TYR A 155 4.39 -6.51 11.52
CA TYR A 155 5.51 -5.67 11.97
C TYR A 155 5.23 -5.04 13.34
N GLU A 156 6.19 -5.15 14.25
CA GLU A 156 6.07 -4.55 15.59
C GLU A 156 6.21 -3.03 15.58
N TYR A 157 7.10 -2.51 14.72
CA TYR A 157 7.49 -1.09 14.69
C TYR A 157 7.27 -0.41 13.33
N GLY A 158 6.56 -1.09 12.42
CA GLY A 158 6.36 -0.65 11.05
C GLY A 158 7.65 -0.26 10.35
N MET A 159 7.60 0.80 9.53
CA MET A 159 8.81 1.35 8.90
C MET A 159 9.53 2.30 9.86
N PHE A 160 8.85 3.40 10.23
CA PHE A 160 9.20 4.34 11.30
C PHE A 160 8.10 5.41 11.43
N GLN A 161 8.00 6.02 12.60
CA GLN A 161 7.31 7.28 12.83
C GLN A 161 8.23 8.45 12.47
N GLN A 162 7.78 9.33 11.58
CA GLN A 162 8.56 10.49 11.16
C GLN A 162 8.39 11.62 12.17
N ARG A 163 9.49 12.22 12.62
CA ARG A 163 9.48 13.54 13.26
C ARG A 163 10.33 14.50 12.46
N ILE A 164 10.03 15.79 12.61
CA ILE A 164 10.85 16.85 12.04
C ILE A 164 11.54 17.58 13.19
N GLU A 165 12.87 17.55 13.20
CA GLU A 165 13.70 18.24 14.18
C GLU A 165 14.64 19.17 13.43
N ASN A 166 14.56 20.48 13.71
CA ASN A 166 15.33 21.52 13.00
C ASN A 166 15.20 21.43 11.46
N GLY A 167 14.01 21.07 10.98
CA GLY A 167 13.73 20.88 9.54
C GLY A 167 14.24 19.56 8.95
N TYR A 168 14.90 18.70 9.72
CA TYR A 168 15.35 17.38 9.27
C TYR A 168 14.35 16.29 9.66
N GLN A 169 14.19 15.30 8.78
CA GLN A 169 13.52 14.06 9.14
C GLN A 169 14.36 13.27 10.15
N VAL A 170 13.73 12.88 11.25
CA VAL A 170 14.25 11.95 12.27
C VAL A 170 13.31 10.75 12.36
N GLU A 171 13.88 9.55 12.30
CA GLU A 171 13.16 8.29 12.39
C GLU A 171 13.03 7.82 13.85
N HIS A 172 11.79 7.58 14.30
CA HIS A 172 11.52 6.89 15.57
C HIS A 172 10.77 5.57 15.32
N PRO A 173 10.88 4.56 16.20
CA PRO A 173 10.07 3.36 16.09
C PRO A 173 8.56 3.68 16.14
N ASP A 174 7.77 3.09 15.24
CA ASP A 174 6.31 3.26 15.26
C ASP A 174 5.67 2.27 16.25
N THR A 175 5.43 2.72 17.48
CA THR A 175 4.99 1.86 18.59
C THR A 175 3.47 1.57 18.59
N TRP A 176 2.89 1.28 17.42
CA TRP A 176 1.44 1.10 17.22
C TRP A 176 0.82 -0.03 18.07
N LEU A 177 1.63 -1.02 18.48
CA LEU A 177 1.21 -2.14 19.33
C LEU A 177 1.44 -1.93 20.82
N ARG A 178 1.96 -0.77 21.24
CA ARG A 178 2.35 -0.52 22.65
C ARG A 178 1.24 -0.81 23.64
N TYR A 179 -0.01 -0.56 23.26
CA TYR A 179 -1.19 -0.75 24.10
C TYR A 179 -2.04 -1.95 23.67
N GLY A 180 -1.51 -2.80 22.78
CA GLY A 180 -2.26 -3.84 22.08
C GLY A 180 -2.94 -3.34 20.81
N ASN A 181 -3.57 -4.27 20.10
CA ASN A 181 -4.41 -3.97 18.94
C ASN A 181 -5.75 -4.71 19.14
N PRO A 182 -6.89 -4.01 19.31
CA PRO A 182 -8.15 -4.67 19.59
C PRO A 182 -8.68 -5.48 18.40
N TRP A 183 -8.18 -5.27 17.18
CA TRP A 183 -8.73 -5.88 15.96
C TRP A 183 -8.15 -7.25 15.62
N GLU A 184 -7.01 -7.60 16.18
CA GLU A 184 -6.33 -8.86 15.85
C GLU A 184 -6.74 -10.01 16.76
N PHE A 185 -6.65 -11.23 16.21
CA PHE A 185 -6.79 -12.48 16.93
C PHE A 185 -5.49 -13.28 16.80
N PRO A 186 -4.73 -13.47 17.89
CA PRO A 186 -3.62 -14.40 17.88
C PRO A 186 -4.14 -15.84 17.65
N ARG A 187 -3.43 -16.61 16.82
CA ARG A 187 -3.73 -18.01 16.51
C ARG A 187 -2.53 -18.90 16.89
N PRO A 188 -2.28 -19.13 18.19
CA PRO A 188 -1.16 -19.98 18.64
C PRO A 188 -1.26 -21.41 18.09
N GLU A 189 -2.46 -21.87 17.76
CA GLU A 189 -2.72 -23.16 17.10
C GLU A 189 -2.30 -23.20 15.62
N VAL A 190 -2.02 -22.04 15.01
CA VAL A 190 -1.48 -21.94 13.65
C VAL A 190 -0.03 -21.44 13.75
N LEU A 191 0.87 -22.42 13.84
CA LEU A 191 2.30 -22.21 14.04
C LEU A 191 3.07 -23.09 13.05
N TYR A 192 3.88 -22.47 12.18
CA TYR A 192 4.66 -23.19 11.16
C TYR A 192 6.16 -22.98 11.34
N PRO A 193 6.99 -24.03 11.21
CA PRO A 193 8.44 -23.86 11.17
C PRO A 193 8.86 -23.28 9.80
N VAL A 194 9.76 -22.30 9.85
CA VAL A 194 10.42 -21.69 8.70
C VAL A 194 11.92 -21.91 8.88
N ARG A 195 12.54 -22.52 7.88
CA ARG A 195 13.94 -22.95 7.92
C ARG A 195 14.85 -21.97 7.18
N PHE A 196 16.06 -21.75 7.69
CA PHE A 196 17.10 -20.97 7.04
C PHE A 196 18.44 -21.71 7.08
N GLY A 197 19.36 -21.38 6.18
CA GLY A 197 20.71 -21.92 6.21
C GLY A 197 20.77 -23.41 5.89
N GLY A 198 21.65 -24.13 6.59
CA GLY A 198 21.83 -25.58 6.45
C GLY A 198 22.39 -26.03 5.11
N GLN A 199 22.17 -27.30 4.78
CA GLN A 199 22.73 -27.95 3.60
C GLN A 199 21.75 -28.89 2.90
N VAL A 200 22.01 -29.13 1.61
CA VAL A 200 21.19 -29.99 0.75
C VAL A 200 21.90 -31.32 0.51
N VAL A 201 21.32 -32.40 1.03
CA VAL A 201 21.79 -33.77 0.85
C VAL A 201 20.98 -34.44 -0.26
N GLU A 202 21.66 -34.96 -1.28
CA GLU A 202 21.05 -35.71 -2.37
C GLU A 202 21.00 -37.20 -2.02
N TYR A 203 19.89 -37.86 -2.34
CA TYR A 203 19.71 -39.31 -2.15
C TYR A 203 18.82 -39.90 -3.24
N ALA A 204 18.86 -41.22 -3.40
CA ALA A 204 17.94 -41.96 -4.26
C ALA A 204 16.79 -42.53 -3.41
N ASP A 205 15.54 -42.31 -3.82
CA ASP A 205 14.39 -42.95 -3.17
C ASP A 205 14.31 -44.44 -3.50
N GLU A 206 13.34 -45.15 -2.91
CA GLU A 206 13.11 -46.59 -3.12
C GLU A 206 12.88 -46.97 -4.60
N ARG A 207 12.55 -46.00 -5.46
CA ARG A 207 12.35 -46.18 -6.91
C ARG A 207 13.56 -45.71 -7.73
N GLY A 208 14.69 -45.39 -7.09
CA GLY A 208 15.90 -44.89 -7.72
C GLY A 208 15.80 -43.44 -8.20
N ARG A 209 14.76 -42.69 -7.82
CA ARG A 209 14.59 -41.30 -8.25
C ARG A 209 15.43 -40.39 -7.36
N ARG A 210 16.07 -39.40 -7.98
CA ARG A 210 16.85 -38.38 -7.27
C ARG A 210 15.93 -37.50 -6.41
N ARG A 211 16.23 -37.44 -5.10
CA ARG A 211 15.54 -36.64 -4.09
C ARG A 211 16.54 -35.83 -3.27
N PHE A 212 16.01 -34.84 -2.54
CA PHE A 212 16.82 -33.92 -1.74
C PHE A 212 16.25 -33.80 -0.33
N HIS A 213 17.14 -33.82 0.66
CA HIS A 213 16.84 -33.41 2.03
C HIS A 213 17.52 -32.08 2.32
N TRP A 214 16.78 -31.13 2.89
CA TRP A 214 17.31 -29.89 3.43
C TRP A 214 17.41 -30.01 4.95
N VAL A 215 18.64 -30.09 5.45
CA VAL A 215 18.99 -30.46 6.83
C VAL A 215 19.91 -29.43 7.47
N ASP A 216 20.11 -29.55 8.78
CA ASP A 216 20.97 -28.68 9.60
C ASP A 216 20.60 -27.19 9.50
N THR A 217 19.29 -26.90 9.54
CA THR A 217 18.73 -25.55 9.38
C THR A 217 18.54 -24.83 10.70
N ASP A 218 18.55 -23.49 10.63
CA ASP A 218 18.08 -22.61 11.69
C ASP A 218 16.57 -22.39 11.54
N ASP A 219 15.81 -22.85 12.52
CA ASP A 219 14.35 -22.84 12.46
C ASP A 219 13.75 -21.67 13.26
N VAL A 220 12.79 -20.97 12.66
CA VAL A 220 11.98 -19.91 13.27
C VAL A 220 10.51 -20.31 13.19
N MET A 221 9.72 -20.06 14.23
CA MET A 221 8.28 -20.35 14.20
C MET A 221 7.49 -19.13 13.70
N ALA A 222 6.58 -19.34 12.76
CA ALA A 222 5.67 -18.33 12.24
C ALA A 222 4.28 -18.51 12.86
N MET A 223 3.88 -17.59 13.75
CA MET A 223 2.57 -17.59 14.40
C MET A 223 1.61 -16.66 13.65
N ALA A 224 0.39 -17.14 13.36
CA ALA A 224 -0.62 -16.32 12.68
C ALA A 224 -1.32 -15.33 13.62
N PHE A 225 -1.62 -14.16 13.07
CA PHE A 225 -2.53 -13.15 13.62
C PHE A 225 -3.57 -12.80 12.58
N ASP A 226 -4.84 -13.00 12.90
CA ASP A 226 -5.96 -12.73 11.99
C ASP A 226 -6.60 -11.38 12.28
N THR A 227 -6.85 -10.58 11.25
CA THR A 227 -7.63 -9.34 11.31
C THR A 227 -8.83 -9.44 10.34
N PRO A 228 -10.07 -9.28 10.82
CA PRO A 228 -11.26 -9.34 9.97
C PRO A 228 -11.33 -8.14 9.03
N VAL A 229 -11.77 -8.38 7.79
CA VAL A 229 -11.94 -7.34 6.75
C VAL A 229 -13.41 -7.31 6.29
N PRO A 230 -14.24 -6.39 6.81
CA PRO A 230 -15.66 -6.34 6.46
C PRO A 230 -15.91 -5.73 5.07
N GLY A 231 -16.84 -6.33 4.31
CA GLY A 231 -17.32 -5.80 3.03
C GLY A 231 -18.51 -4.86 3.21
N TYR A 232 -18.54 -3.74 2.48
CA TYR A 232 -19.58 -2.72 2.62
C TYR A 232 -20.94 -3.18 2.10
N GLY A 233 -21.97 -3.07 2.93
CA GLY A 233 -23.35 -3.44 2.54
C GLY A 233 -23.50 -4.94 2.23
N THR A 234 -22.67 -5.78 2.84
CA THR A 234 -22.70 -7.24 2.72
C THR A 234 -22.59 -7.92 4.09
N THR A 235 -22.87 -9.21 4.14
CA THR A 235 -22.58 -10.06 5.30
C THR A 235 -21.16 -10.63 5.28
N THR A 236 -20.40 -10.39 4.21
CA THR A 236 -19.06 -10.94 4.02
C THR A 236 -18.04 -10.23 4.89
N VAL A 237 -17.27 -11.02 5.64
CA VAL A 237 -16.07 -10.57 6.34
C VAL A 237 -14.91 -11.50 5.95
N ASN A 238 -13.98 -10.98 5.15
CA ASN A 238 -12.77 -11.70 4.74
C ASN A 238 -11.69 -11.64 5.84
N ASN A 239 -10.54 -12.24 5.57
CA ASN A 239 -9.46 -12.35 6.54
C ASN A 239 -8.14 -11.77 6.02
N MET A 240 -7.47 -10.95 6.82
CA MET A 240 -6.07 -10.62 6.65
C MET A 240 -5.26 -11.39 7.69
N ARG A 241 -4.33 -12.23 7.26
CA ARG A 241 -3.45 -13.02 8.13
C ARG A 241 -2.02 -12.47 8.07
N LEU A 242 -1.48 -12.13 9.23
CA LEU A 242 -0.15 -11.59 9.38
C LEU A 242 0.71 -12.53 10.22
N TRP A 243 1.95 -12.75 9.80
CA TRP A 243 2.87 -13.65 10.50
C TRP A 243 3.76 -12.89 11.48
N SER A 244 3.85 -13.38 12.72
CA SER A 244 4.81 -12.94 13.72
C SER A 244 5.85 -14.03 13.93
N ALA A 245 7.12 -13.67 13.87
CA ALA A 245 8.21 -14.57 14.17
C ALA A 245 8.26 -14.84 15.68
N LYS A 246 8.46 -16.11 16.04
CA LYS A 246 8.60 -16.61 17.40
C LYS A 246 9.82 -17.51 17.47
N ALA A 247 10.54 -17.42 18.58
CA ALA A 247 11.67 -18.28 18.84
C ALA A 247 11.20 -19.73 19.04
N THR A 248 12.01 -20.70 18.59
CA THR A 248 11.80 -22.12 18.90
C THR A 248 12.02 -22.40 20.39
N HIS A 249 12.91 -21.63 21.03
CA HIS A 249 13.14 -21.59 22.47
C HIS A 249 13.16 -20.15 22.96
N ASP A 250 12.28 -19.84 23.92
CA ASP A 250 12.13 -18.47 24.42
C ASP A 250 13.28 -18.00 25.34
N PHE A 251 14.01 -18.93 25.97
CA PHE A 251 15.00 -18.63 27.01
C PHE A 251 15.95 -19.81 27.30
N ASP A 252 17.27 -19.59 27.32
CA ASP A 252 18.25 -20.58 27.79
C ASP A 252 18.63 -20.32 29.26
N LEU A 253 18.10 -21.16 30.15
CA LEU A 253 18.31 -21.07 31.60
C LEU A 253 19.77 -21.29 32.00
N ARG A 254 20.58 -21.99 31.19
CA ARG A 254 22.00 -22.24 31.51
C ARG A 254 22.81 -20.95 31.46
N TYR A 255 22.72 -20.20 30.35
CA TYR A 255 23.39 -18.91 30.23
C TYR A 255 22.90 -17.90 31.28
N PHE A 256 21.62 -17.94 31.64
CA PHE A 256 21.09 -17.09 32.71
C PHE A 256 21.70 -17.42 34.07
N ASN A 257 21.77 -18.71 34.42
CA ASN A 257 22.36 -19.16 35.69
C ASN A 257 23.88 -18.90 35.75
N GLU A 258 24.55 -18.82 34.60
CA GLU A 258 25.97 -18.43 34.47
C GLU A 258 26.18 -16.90 34.50
N GLY A 259 25.11 -16.10 34.57
CA GLY A 259 25.15 -14.64 34.60
C GLY A 259 25.27 -13.95 33.24
N ASP A 260 25.24 -14.71 32.12
CA ASP A 260 25.27 -14.18 30.75
C ASP A 260 23.83 -13.94 30.24
N TYR A 261 23.19 -12.92 30.82
CA TYR A 261 21.80 -12.57 30.54
C TYR A 261 21.54 -12.20 29.07
N ILE A 262 22.55 -11.68 28.36
CA ILE A 262 22.43 -11.30 26.95
C ILE A 262 22.32 -12.56 26.09
N LYS A 263 23.19 -13.55 26.30
CA LYS A 263 23.12 -14.82 25.55
C LYS A 263 21.86 -15.62 25.88
N ALA A 264 21.35 -15.56 27.11
CA ALA A 264 20.13 -16.25 27.52
C ALA A 264 18.90 -15.90 26.65
N VAL A 265 18.90 -14.73 25.98
CA VAL A 265 17.82 -14.23 25.12
C VAL A 265 18.24 -13.91 23.68
N ALA A 266 19.50 -14.19 23.31
CA ALA A 266 20.06 -13.78 22.01
C ALA A 266 19.34 -14.44 20.83
N GLN A 267 19.15 -15.77 20.89
CA GLN A 267 18.48 -16.54 19.84
C GLN A 267 17.03 -16.09 19.62
N LYS A 268 16.35 -15.72 20.71
CA LYS A 268 15.01 -15.15 20.65
C LYS A 268 14.99 -13.82 19.90
N ASN A 269 15.89 -12.91 20.26
CA ASN A 269 15.97 -11.60 19.64
C ASN A 269 16.29 -11.70 18.13
N GLU A 270 17.19 -12.60 17.74
CA GLU A 270 17.55 -12.80 16.34
C GLU A 270 16.36 -13.34 15.52
N SER A 271 15.65 -14.34 16.07
CA SER A 271 14.47 -14.93 15.43
C SER A 271 13.34 -13.91 15.26
N GLU A 272 13.05 -13.12 16.30
CA GLU A 272 11.94 -12.16 16.30
C GLU A 272 12.20 -10.93 15.40
N ASN A 273 13.46 -10.63 15.07
CA ASN A 273 13.82 -9.50 14.18
C ASN A 273 13.12 -9.56 12.81
N LEU A 274 12.77 -10.76 12.33
CA LEU A 274 12.06 -10.96 11.05
C LEU A 274 10.71 -10.24 10.99
N SER A 275 10.03 -10.06 12.12
CA SER A 275 8.74 -9.35 12.17
C SER A 275 8.80 -8.03 12.94
N ARG A 276 9.98 -7.43 13.11
CA ARG A 276 10.09 -6.15 13.84
C ARG A 276 9.85 -4.93 12.96
N VAL A 277 10.63 -4.77 11.89
CA VAL A 277 10.66 -3.56 11.06
C VAL A 277 10.37 -3.89 9.59
N LEU A 278 9.56 -3.05 8.95
CA LEU A 278 9.26 -3.09 7.52
C LEU A 278 10.37 -2.36 6.73
N TYR A 279 10.89 -3.01 5.68
CA TYR A 279 11.96 -2.49 4.82
C TYR A 279 13.18 -2.01 5.63
N PRO A 280 13.87 -2.93 6.33
CA PRO A 280 15.13 -2.59 7.00
C PRO A 280 16.14 -2.05 5.98
N ASP A 281 17.04 -1.18 6.43
CA ASP A 281 18.09 -0.60 5.59
C ASP A 281 18.96 -1.71 4.97
N ASP A 282 18.91 -1.82 3.64
CA ASP A 282 19.60 -2.84 2.85
C ASP A 282 20.88 -2.33 2.17
N SER A 283 21.39 -1.17 2.58
CA SER A 283 22.72 -0.70 2.19
C SER A 283 23.85 -1.61 2.72
N THR A 284 23.57 -2.39 3.76
CA THR A 284 24.52 -3.31 4.40
C THR A 284 24.28 -4.78 4.01
N ARG A 285 25.29 -5.64 4.18
CA ARG A 285 25.13 -7.11 3.95
C ARG A 285 24.07 -7.71 4.88
N MET A 286 24.10 -7.37 6.17
CA MET A 286 23.14 -7.86 7.15
C MET A 286 21.71 -7.41 6.85
N GLY A 287 21.54 -6.16 6.40
CA GLY A 287 20.23 -5.65 5.98
C GLY A 287 19.64 -6.40 4.80
N ARG A 288 20.47 -6.68 3.78
CA ARG A 288 20.09 -7.52 2.63
C ARG A 288 19.69 -8.94 3.05
N GLU A 289 20.48 -9.56 3.91
CA GLU A 289 20.17 -10.87 4.46
C GLU A 289 18.84 -10.88 5.22
N LEU A 290 18.62 -9.90 6.12
CA LEU A 290 17.37 -9.78 6.87
C LEU A 290 16.18 -9.61 5.93
N ARG A 291 16.26 -8.73 4.92
CA ARG A 291 15.19 -8.51 3.94
C ARG A 291 14.85 -9.78 3.16
N LEU A 292 15.85 -10.55 2.70
CA LEU A 292 15.63 -11.84 2.04
C LEU A 292 14.97 -12.86 3.00
N LYS A 293 15.46 -12.94 4.25
CA LYS A 293 14.88 -13.81 5.28
C LYS A 293 13.42 -13.43 5.59
N GLN A 294 13.09 -12.14 5.67
CA GLN A 294 11.71 -11.67 5.86
C GLN A 294 10.79 -12.12 4.73
N GLN A 295 11.22 -11.95 3.47
CA GLN A 295 10.43 -12.38 2.31
C GLN A 295 10.17 -13.88 2.34
N TYR A 296 11.20 -14.69 2.58
CA TYR A 296 11.04 -16.12 2.67
C TYR A 296 10.16 -16.54 3.86
N PHE A 297 10.32 -15.89 5.01
CA PHE A 297 9.58 -16.18 6.23
C PHE A 297 8.07 -16.16 6.02
N PHE A 298 7.55 -15.05 5.50
CA PHE A 298 6.10 -14.93 5.33
C PHE A 298 5.60 -15.79 4.16
N VAL A 299 6.40 -15.97 3.11
CA VAL A 299 6.06 -16.83 1.97
C VAL A 299 5.92 -18.28 2.39
N SER A 300 6.92 -18.83 3.10
CA SER A 300 6.90 -20.23 3.52
C SER A 300 5.74 -20.50 4.48
N ALA A 301 5.54 -19.65 5.49
CA ALA A 301 4.41 -19.78 6.40
C ALA A 301 3.06 -19.71 5.68
N SER A 302 2.92 -18.80 4.70
CA SER A 302 1.68 -18.66 3.92
C SER A 302 1.41 -19.89 3.06
N LEU A 303 2.42 -20.42 2.37
CA LEU A 303 2.25 -21.59 1.50
C LEU A 303 1.96 -22.86 2.31
N GLN A 304 2.62 -23.05 3.45
CA GLN A 304 2.30 -24.15 4.37
C GLN A 304 0.83 -24.07 4.82
N ASP A 305 0.33 -22.87 5.17
CA ASP A 305 -1.07 -22.69 5.54
C ASP A 305 -2.06 -22.92 4.39
N ILE A 306 -1.72 -22.47 3.17
CA ILE A 306 -2.54 -22.67 1.97
C ILE A 306 -2.63 -24.16 1.62
N VAL A 307 -1.50 -24.85 1.55
CA VAL A 307 -1.44 -26.29 1.22
C VAL A 307 -2.16 -27.11 2.29
N ARG A 308 -1.94 -26.83 3.58
CA ARG A 308 -2.66 -27.50 4.68
C ARG A 308 -4.18 -27.31 4.56
N ARG A 309 -4.65 -26.08 4.30
CA ARG A 309 -6.11 -25.81 4.16
C ARG A 309 -6.73 -26.57 3.00
N TYR A 310 -6.00 -26.69 1.91
CA TYR A 310 -6.45 -27.44 0.75
C TYR A 310 -6.49 -28.94 1.07
N LEU A 311 -5.42 -29.51 1.64
CA LEU A 311 -5.36 -30.93 2.02
C LEU A 311 -6.32 -31.34 3.14
N ALA A 312 -6.85 -30.38 3.91
CA ALA A 312 -7.89 -30.66 4.89
C ALA A 312 -9.24 -31.09 4.27
N HIS A 313 -9.43 -30.83 2.97
CA HIS A 313 -10.68 -31.10 2.24
C HIS A 313 -10.49 -31.81 0.90
N HIS A 314 -9.25 -32.07 0.49
CA HIS A 314 -8.89 -32.68 -0.79
C HIS A 314 -7.75 -33.68 -0.60
N ASP A 315 -7.82 -34.81 -1.32
CA ASP A 315 -6.87 -35.93 -1.16
C ASP A 315 -5.70 -35.89 -2.16
N ASP A 316 -5.77 -35.06 -3.21
CA ASP A 316 -4.72 -34.88 -4.21
C ASP A 316 -4.36 -33.41 -4.42
N LEU A 317 -3.14 -33.13 -4.91
CA LEU A 317 -2.63 -31.78 -5.18
C LEU A 317 -2.83 -31.31 -6.64
N ASP A 318 -3.35 -32.15 -7.54
CA ASP A 318 -3.57 -31.77 -8.94
C ASP A 318 -4.70 -30.75 -9.08
N GLY A 319 -5.70 -30.85 -8.20
CA GLY A 319 -6.80 -29.89 -8.09
C GLY A 319 -6.42 -28.53 -7.50
N LEU A 320 -5.20 -28.37 -6.96
CA LEU A 320 -4.78 -27.16 -6.26
C LEU A 320 -5.02 -25.88 -7.08
N PRO A 321 -4.62 -25.77 -8.36
CA PRO A 321 -4.84 -24.56 -9.14
C PRO A 321 -6.32 -24.25 -9.39
N GLY A 322 -7.20 -25.25 -9.30
CA GLY A 322 -8.66 -25.07 -9.42
C GLY A 322 -9.30 -24.45 -8.16
N LYS A 323 -8.63 -24.55 -7.01
CA LYS A 323 -9.12 -24.07 -5.71
C LYS A 323 -8.30 -22.94 -5.11
N VAL A 324 -7.09 -22.73 -5.60
CA VAL A 324 -6.12 -21.76 -5.09
C VAL A 324 -5.66 -20.83 -6.22
N ALA A 325 -5.80 -19.53 -6.01
CA ALA A 325 -5.21 -18.50 -6.86
C ALA A 325 -4.31 -17.61 -5.99
N ILE A 326 -3.01 -17.56 -6.28
CA ILE A 326 -2.05 -16.76 -5.52
C ILE A 326 -1.61 -15.56 -6.36
N GLN A 327 -1.85 -14.36 -5.83
CA GLN A 327 -1.38 -13.12 -6.43
C GLN A 327 -0.09 -12.67 -5.74
N LEU A 328 0.98 -12.55 -6.53
CA LEU A 328 2.26 -11.97 -6.14
C LEU A 328 2.21 -10.45 -6.35
N ASN A 329 2.16 -9.70 -5.25
CA ASN A 329 2.16 -8.25 -5.28
C ASN A 329 3.59 -7.71 -5.31
N ASP A 330 4.07 -7.37 -6.52
CA ASP A 330 5.47 -7.08 -6.82
C ASP A 330 6.39 -8.31 -6.59
N THR A 331 7.70 -8.10 -6.65
CA THR A 331 8.73 -9.16 -6.60
C THR A 331 8.99 -9.73 -5.21
N HIS A 332 8.55 -9.05 -4.14
CA HIS A 332 8.83 -9.49 -2.76
C HIS A 332 8.36 -10.93 -2.44
N PRO A 333 7.15 -11.36 -2.85
CA PRO A 333 6.71 -12.75 -2.65
C PRO A 333 7.19 -13.73 -3.75
N SER A 334 8.09 -13.36 -4.66
CA SER A 334 8.49 -14.24 -5.78
C SER A 334 9.12 -15.56 -5.32
N LEU A 335 9.65 -15.63 -4.10
CA LEU A 335 10.11 -16.88 -3.48
C LEU A 335 8.99 -17.91 -3.27
N ALA A 336 7.72 -17.52 -3.41
CA ALA A 336 6.59 -18.44 -3.33
C ALA A 336 6.64 -19.49 -4.44
N ILE A 337 7.18 -19.13 -5.60
CA ILE A 337 7.33 -20.06 -6.73
C ILE A 337 8.28 -21.22 -6.36
N PRO A 338 9.56 -20.98 -6.01
CA PRO A 338 10.45 -22.07 -5.63
C PRO A 338 10.06 -22.74 -4.31
N GLU A 339 9.40 -22.05 -3.37
CA GLU A 339 8.93 -22.68 -2.14
C GLU A 339 7.75 -23.64 -2.39
N LEU A 340 6.80 -23.29 -3.25
CA LEU A 340 5.73 -24.24 -3.62
C LEU A 340 6.33 -25.44 -4.34
N MET A 341 7.31 -25.24 -5.23
CA MET A 341 8.05 -26.34 -5.86
C MET A 341 8.73 -27.25 -4.82
N ARG A 342 9.39 -26.66 -3.81
CA ARG A 342 10.01 -27.42 -2.72
C ARG A 342 8.99 -28.25 -1.95
N LEU A 343 7.84 -27.67 -1.58
CA LEU A 343 6.77 -28.39 -0.88
C LEU A 343 6.25 -29.56 -1.73
N LEU A 344 5.92 -29.31 -3.00
CA LEU A 344 5.36 -30.33 -3.89
C LEU A 344 6.35 -31.47 -4.17
N VAL A 345 7.62 -31.15 -4.46
CA VAL A 345 8.64 -32.14 -4.85
C VAL A 345 9.25 -32.84 -3.64
N ASP A 346 9.71 -32.08 -2.64
CA ASP A 346 10.52 -32.62 -1.55
C ASP A 346 9.65 -33.17 -0.41
N GLN A 347 8.48 -32.59 -0.14
CA GLN A 347 7.60 -33.03 0.96
C GLN A 347 6.45 -33.93 0.49
N HIS A 348 5.84 -33.61 -0.65
CA HIS A 348 4.71 -34.39 -1.20
C HIS A 348 5.13 -35.40 -2.28
N GLY A 349 6.41 -35.43 -2.67
CA GLY A 349 6.96 -36.47 -3.54
C GLY A 349 6.51 -36.40 -5.00
N LEU A 350 5.94 -35.29 -5.46
CA LEU A 350 5.56 -35.10 -6.86
C LEU A 350 6.80 -35.08 -7.76
N ASP A 351 6.61 -35.48 -9.02
CA ASP A 351 7.62 -35.35 -10.06
C ASP A 351 7.69 -33.88 -10.53
N TRP A 352 8.87 -33.47 -11.02
CA TRP A 352 9.16 -32.07 -11.33
C TRP A 352 8.17 -31.41 -12.29
N ASP A 353 7.88 -32.04 -13.43
CA ASP A 353 7.00 -31.46 -14.46
C ASP A 353 5.57 -31.25 -13.95
N ARG A 354 5.08 -32.20 -13.14
CA ARG A 354 3.76 -32.13 -12.51
C ARG A 354 3.71 -31.02 -11.47
N ALA A 355 4.72 -30.93 -10.61
CA ALA A 355 4.84 -29.85 -9.62
C ALA A 355 4.94 -28.47 -10.29
N TRP A 356 5.71 -28.36 -11.37
CA TRP A 356 5.90 -27.11 -12.10
C TRP A 356 4.62 -26.63 -12.78
N ASP A 357 3.86 -27.53 -13.40
CA ASP A 357 2.56 -27.20 -13.98
C ASP A 357 1.57 -26.68 -12.91
N ILE A 358 1.49 -27.35 -11.76
CA ILE A 358 0.66 -26.92 -10.62
C ILE A 358 1.10 -25.51 -10.16
N ALA A 359 2.39 -25.30 -9.93
CA ALA A 359 2.91 -24.02 -9.46
C ALA A 359 2.58 -22.90 -10.45
N ARG A 360 2.89 -23.09 -11.74
CA ARG A 360 2.62 -22.08 -12.77
C ARG A 360 1.14 -21.71 -12.89
N ARG A 361 0.23 -22.68 -12.83
CA ARG A 361 -1.23 -22.43 -12.90
C ARG A 361 -1.78 -21.79 -11.63
N THR A 362 -1.05 -21.83 -10.52
CA THR A 362 -1.47 -21.25 -9.23
C THR A 362 -1.08 -19.78 -9.10
N PHE A 363 0.06 -19.35 -9.66
CA PHE A 363 0.60 -17.99 -9.47
C PHE A 363 0.26 -17.00 -10.59
N SER A 364 -0.06 -15.76 -10.19
CA SER A 364 -0.12 -14.57 -11.03
C SER A 364 0.77 -13.47 -10.44
N TYR A 365 1.37 -12.63 -11.27
CA TYR A 365 2.32 -11.59 -10.84
C TYR A 365 1.89 -10.19 -11.28
N THR A 366 1.83 -9.24 -10.35
CA THR A 366 1.64 -7.81 -10.66
C THR A 366 2.96 -7.07 -10.48
N ASN A 367 3.40 -6.35 -11.53
CA ASN A 367 4.56 -5.48 -11.45
C ASN A 367 4.13 -4.03 -11.14
N HIS A 368 4.83 -3.39 -10.20
CA HIS A 368 4.51 -2.04 -9.72
C HIS A 368 5.60 -0.99 -10.04
N THR A 369 6.63 -1.36 -10.79
CA THR A 369 7.77 -0.48 -11.09
C THR A 369 8.51 -0.93 -12.34
N LEU A 370 8.92 0.05 -13.15
CA LEU A 370 9.83 -0.12 -14.28
C LEU A 370 11.26 0.28 -13.94
N MET A 371 11.48 0.89 -12.78
CA MET A 371 12.79 1.40 -12.38
C MET A 371 13.75 0.21 -12.15
N PRO A 372 14.86 0.10 -12.90
CA PRO A 372 15.79 -1.02 -12.78
C PRO A 372 16.30 -1.23 -11.35
N GLU A 373 16.53 -0.14 -10.62
CA GLU A 373 16.96 -0.17 -9.21
C GLU A 373 15.91 -0.75 -8.25
N ALA A 374 14.64 -0.77 -8.67
CA ALA A 374 13.54 -1.33 -7.89
C ALA A 374 13.18 -2.76 -8.32
N LEU A 375 13.74 -3.27 -9.42
CA LEU A 375 13.62 -4.66 -9.83
C LEU A 375 14.57 -5.51 -9.00
N GLU A 376 14.02 -6.20 -8.01
CA GLU A 376 14.82 -6.86 -6.99
C GLU A 376 15.74 -7.94 -7.58
N THR A 377 17.02 -7.85 -7.21
CA THR A 377 18.03 -8.87 -7.50
C THR A 377 18.83 -9.19 -6.27
N TRP A 378 19.23 -10.45 -6.12
CA TRP A 378 19.95 -10.92 -4.94
C TRP A 378 21.26 -11.60 -5.33
N PRO A 379 22.38 -11.34 -4.64
CA PRO A 379 23.61 -12.08 -4.86
C PRO A 379 23.39 -13.59 -4.71
N VAL A 380 23.91 -14.37 -5.65
CA VAL A 380 23.79 -15.84 -5.60
C VAL A 380 24.42 -16.41 -4.33
N ALA A 381 25.55 -15.85 -3.87
CA ALA A 381 26.20 -16.28 -2.64
C ALA A 381 25.31 -16.09 -1.39
N LEU A 382 24.48 -15.04 -1.37
CA LEU A 382 23.51 -14.84 -0.29
C LEU A 382 22.43 -15.93 -0.32
N PHE A 383 21.94 -16.27 -1.51
CA PHE A 383 20.98 -17.36 -1.69
C PHE A 383 21.56 -18.71 -1.28
N GLU A 384 22.82 -18.99 -1.63
CA GLU A 384 23.52 -20.21 -1.26
C GLU A 384 23.65 -20.36 0.26
N GLN A 385 23.92 -19.25 0.96
CA GLN A 385 24.01 -19.24 2.41
C GLN A 385 22.64 -19.37 3.09
N VAL A 386 21.61 -18.67 2.60
CA VAL A 386 20.33 -18.53 3.33
C VAL A 386 19.29 -19.57 2.90
N LEU A 387 19.22 -19.90 1.60
CA LEU A 387 18.20 -20.74 0.98
C LEU A 387 18.82 -21.71 -0.06
N PRO A 388 19.75 -22.60 0.34
CA PRO A 388 20.52 -23.41 -0.59
C PRO A 388 19.63 -24.33 -1.45
N ARG A 389 18.53 -24.86 -0.89
CA ARG A 389 17.59 -25.69 -1.65
C ARG A 389 16.84 -24.90 -2.71
N HIS A 390 16.35 -23.71 -2.36
CA HIS A 390 15.63 -22.84 -3.30
C HIS A 390 16.52 -22.37 -4.43
N LEU A 391 17.80 -22.10 -4.16
CA LEU A 391 18.76 -21.77 -5.21
C LEU A 391 18.89 -22.90 -6.24
N ARG A 392 18.97 -24.17 -5.81
CA ARG A 392 18.97 -25.32 -6.73
C ARG A 392 17.69 -25.39 -7.55
N ILE A 393 16.52 -25.19 -6.93
CA ILE A 393 15.23 -25.15 -7.63
C ILE A 393 15.21 -24.00 -8.66
N ILE A 394 15.73 -22.82 -8.32
CA ILE A 394 15.82 -21.69 -9.25
C ILE A 394 16.73 -22.01 -10.43
N TYR A 395 17.86 -22.68 -10.21
CA TYR A 395 18.71 -23.16 -11.31
C TYR A 395 18.00 -24.17 -12.20
N ASP A 396 17.27 -25.13 -11.63
CA ASP A 396 16.49 -26.09 -12.41
C ASP A 396 15.40 -25.38 -13.24
N ILE A 397 14.67 -24.43 -12.66
CA ILE A 397 13.70 -23.60 -13.40
C ILE A 397 14.40 -22.84 -14.53
N ASN A 398 15.55 -22.21 -14.25
CA ASN A 398 16.31 -21.46 -15.25
C ASN A 398 16.75 -22.37 -16.41
N HIS A 399 17.29 -23.54 -16.09
CA HIS A 399 17.76 -24.51 -17.07
C HIS A 399 16.63 -24.91 -18.02
N TRP A 400 15.51 -25.42 -17.49
CA TRP A 400 14.39 -25.88 -18.32
C TRP A 400 13.75 -24.75 -19.13
N PHE A 401 13.64 -23.55 -18.55
CA PHE A 401 13.16 -22.38 -19.27
C PHE A 401 14.07 -22.03 -20.45
N LEU A 402 15.38 -21.92 -20.23
CA LEU A 402 16.34 -21.58 -21.29
C LEU A 402 16.50 -22.67 -22.33
N GLU A 403 16.37 -23.96 -21.97
CA GLU A 403 16.28 -25.04 -22.97
C GLU A 403 15.06 -24.85 -23.89
N GLY A 404 13.92 -24.47 -23.33
CA GLY A 404 12.72 -24.14 -24.08
C GLY A 404 12.89 -22.92 -25.01
N VAL A 405 13.62 -21.89 -24.57
CA VAL A 405 13.99 -20.73 -25.40
C VAL A 405 14.96 -21.16 -26.51
N ARG A 406 16.01 -21.94 -26.19
CA ARG A 406 17.02 -22.39 -27.15
C ARG A 406 16.43 -23.22 -28.28
N ARG A 407 15.45 -24.08 -27.99
CA ARG A 407 14.73 -24.86 -29.00
C ARG A 407 13.92 -23.99 -29.96
N ARG A 408 13.34 -22.88 -29.47
CA ARG A 408 12.54 -21.93 -30.27
C ARG A 408 13.39 -20.91 -31.02
N HIS A 409 14.55 -20.55 -30.46
CA HIS A 409 15.49 -19.57 -31.02
C HIS A 409 16.92 -20.14 -31.08
N PRO A 410 17.21 -21.13 -31.96
CA PRO A 410 18.54 -21.71 -32.06
C PRO A 410 19.59 -20.67 -32.45
N GLY A 411 20.69 -20.60 -31.69
CA GLY A 411 21.82 -19.71 -31.96
C GLY A 411 21.74 -18.28 -31.37
N ASP A 412 20.57 -17.84 -30.86
CA ASP A 412 20.40 -16.51 -30.24
C ASP A 412 20.86 -16.53 -28.76
N VAL A 413 22.18 -16.55 -28.56
CA VAL A 413 22.80 -16.60 -27.22
C VAL A 413 22.51 -15.33 -26.41
N ASP A 414 22.41 -14.17 -27.08
CA ASP A 414 22.14 -12.91 -26.39
C ASP A 414 20.73 -12.86 -25.81
N ARG A 415 19.72 -13.40 -26.52
CA ARG A 415 18.37 -13.59 -25.98
C ARG A 415 18.37 -14.50 -24.76
N LEU A 416 19.12 -15.61 -24.77
CA LEU A 416 19.26 -16.48 -23.60
C LEU A 416 19.83 -15.72 -22.38
N ARG A 417 20.86 -14.88 -22.60
CA ARG A 417 21.45 -14.06 -21.54
C ARG A 417 20.43 -13.07 -20.97
N ARG A 418 19.69 -12.36 -21.85
CA ARG A 418 18.68 -11.37 -21.43
C ARG A 418 17.51 -12.01 -20.68
N LEU A 419 17.06 -13.20 -21.08
CA LEU A 419 15.92 -13.89 -20.46
C LEU A 419 16.24 -14.71 -19.21
N SER A 420 17.51 -15.08 -18.98
CA SER A 420 17.91 -15.93 -17.85
C SER A 420 17.38 -15.41 -16.49
N LEU A 421 17.18 -16.33 -15.54
CA LEU A 421 16.89 -15.99 -14.14
C LEU A 421 18.14 -15.56 -13.38
N ILE A 422 19.31 -15.90 -13.91
CA ILE A 422 20.61 -15.57 -13.32
C ILE A 422 21.27 -14.52 -14.20
N ASP A 423 21.66 -13.41 -13.58
CA ASP A 423 22.56 -12.44 -14.17
C ASP A 423 24.00 -12.88 -13.92
N GLU A 424 24.76 -12.97 -15.00
CA GLU A 424 26.18 -13.37 -15.01
C GLU A 424 27.09 -12.13 -15.19
N ALA A 425 26.52 -10.92 -15.31
CA ALA A 425 27.28 -9.68 -15.43
C ALA A 425 27.79 -9.22 -14.06
N GLY A 426 29.10 -9.32 -13.83
CA GLY A 426 29.73 -8.93 -12.57
C GLY A 426 29.53 -9.98 -11.47
N GLU A 427 29.10 -9.55 -10.28
CA GLU A 427 28.68 -10.50 -9.23
C GLU A 427 27.42 -11.22 -9.70
N ARG A 428 27.39 -12.56 -9.67
CA ARG A 428 26.20 -13.31 -10.10
C ARG A 428 24.99 -12.99 -9.21
N ARG A 429 23.84 -12.71 -9.83
CA ARG A 429 22.60 -12.38 -9.10
C ARG A 429 21.39 -13.13 -9.62
N VAL A 430 20.47 -13.47 -8.72
CA VAL A 430 19.14 -13.97 -9.05
C VAL A 430 18.22 -12.79 -9.38
N ARG A 431 17.52 -12.84 -10.53
CA ARG A 431 16.59 -11.81 -11.00
C ARG A 431 15.15 -12.15 -10.63
N MET A 432 14.62 -11.53 -9.58
CA MET A 432 13.34 -11.93 -8.97
C MET A 432 12.13 -11.62 -9.85
N ALA A 433 12.17 -10.53 -10.63
CA ALA A 433 11.12 -10.23 -11.61
C ALA A 433 11.05 -11.30 -12.72
N HIS A 434 12.20 -11.81 -13.16
CA HIS A 434 12.26 -12.85 -14.18
C HIS A 434 11.67 -14.15 -13.62
N LEU A 435 12.02 -14.49 -12.38
CA LEU A 435 11.47 -15.65 -11.67
C LEU A 435 9.93 -15.55 -11.57
N ALA A 436 9.42 -14.36 -11.20
CA ALA A 436 7.99 -14.10 -11.10
C ALA A 436 7.26 -14.31 -12.45
N ILE A 437 7.82 -13.79 -13.53
CA ILE A 437 7.23 -13.87 -14.88
C ILE A 437 7.20 -15.32 -15.38
N VAL A 438 8.31 -16.05 -15.23
CA VAL A 438 8.46 -17.44 -15.68
C VAL A 438 7.56 -18.39 -14.88
N GLY A 439 7.47 -18.18 -13.57
CA GLY A 439 6.68 -19.00 -12.65
C GLY A 439 5.19 -18.65 -12.56
N SER A 440 4.71 -17.63 -13.29
CA SER A 440 3.31 -17.22 -13.27
C SER A 440 2.61 -17.49 -14.61
N HIS A 441 1.32 -17.83 -14.59
CA HIS A 441 0.51 -17.98 -15.81
C HIS A 441 0.04 -16.64 -16.39
N THR A 442 -0.03 -15.59 -15.58
CA THR A 442 -0.39 -14.24 -16.02
C THR A 442 0.43 -13.20 -15.28
N VAL A 443 0.87 -12.18 -16.01
CA VAL A 443 1.60 -11.03 -15.51
C VAL A 443 0.77 -9.80 -15.79
N ASN A 444 0.72 -8.81 -14.89
CA ASN A 444 0.02 -7.57 -15.20
C ASN A 444 0.74 -6.29 -14.76
N GLY A 445 0.53 -5.23 -15.56
CA GLY A 445 0.83 -3.86 -15.19
C GLY A 445 -0.36 -3.17 -14.53
N VAL A 446 -0.13 -1.95 -14.04
CA VAL A 446 -1.03 -1.23 -13.11
C VAL A 446 -1.61 0.08 -13.66
N SER A 447 -1.23 0.43 -14.89
CA SER A 447 -1.84 1.44 -15.77
C SER A 447 -1.59 1.03 -17.22
N GLN A 448 -2.33 1.59 -18.18
CA GLN A 448 -2.18 1.21 -19.58
C GLN A 448 -0.77 1.55 -20.09
N LEU A 449 -0.31 2.79 -19.90
CA LEU A 449 1.05 3.22 -20.27
C LEU A 449 2.13 2.34 -19.64
N HIS A 450 2.01 2.02 -18.34
CA HIS A 450 2.97 1.16 -17.66
C HIS A 450 3.00 -0.25 -18.28
N THR A 451 1.84 -0.81 -18.62
CA THR A 451 1.75 -2.13 -19.25
C THR A 451 2.39 -2.12 -20.63
N ASP A 452 2.19 -1.06 -21.39
CA ASP A 452 2.79 -0.93 -22.73
C ASP A 452 4.31 -0.75 -22.62
N LEU A 453 4.79 0.06 -21.68
CA LEU A 453 6.22 0.18 -21.40
C LEU A 453 6.83 -1.14 -20.94
N MET A 454 6.16 -1.93 -20.10
CA MET A 454 6.61 -3.27 -19.70
C MET A 454 6.85 -4.16 -20.95
N ARG A 455 5.89 -4.17 -21.88
CA ARG A 455 5.94 -4.97 -23.11
C ARG A 455 6.98 -4.46 -24.13
N GLN A 456 7.29 -3.17 -24.12
CA GLN A 456 8.19 -2.54 -25.10
C GLN A 456 9.63 -2.42 -24.58
N THR A 457 9.86 -2.47 -23.27
CA THR A 457 11.17 -2.19 -22.65
C THR A 457 11.64 -3.36 -21.78
N VAL A 458 11.46 -3.26 -20.46
CA VAL A 458 12.06 -4.16 -19.44
C VAL A 458 11.71 -5.63 -19.67
N PHE A 459 10.51 -5.94 -20.17
CA PHE A 459 10.03 -7.32 -20.36
C PHE A 459 9.72 -7.63 -21.83
N ALA A 460 10.31 -6.89 -22.78
CA ALA A 460 10.04 -7.08 -24.21
C ALA A 460 10.39 -8.48 -24.71
N ASP A 461 11.52 -9.05 -24.30
CA ASP A 461 11.86 -10.43 -24.67
C ASP A 461 10.82 -11.41 -24.10
N PHE A 462 10.36 -11.24 -22.85
CA PHE A 462 9.33 -12.11 -22.26
C PHE A 462 7.98 -12.03 -22.97
N GLU A 463 7.56 -10.83 -23.40
CA GLU A 463 6.36 -10.65 -24.22
C GLU A 463 6.51 -11.33 -25.58
N ALA A 464 7.70 -11.27 -26.20
CA ALA A 464 7.98 -11.99 -27.44
C ALA A 464 7.95 -13.52 -27.25
N GLU A 465 8.43 -14.03 -26.11
CA GLU A 465 8.40 -15.47 -25.79
C GLU A 465 6.98 -15.98 -25.52
N ARG A 466 6.12 -15.17 -24.89
CA ARG A 466 4.74 -15.53 -24.54
C ARG A 466 3.78 -14.36 -24.79
N PRO A 467 3.44 -14.07 -26.06
CA PRO A 467 2.58 -12.93 -26.41
C PRO A 467 1.22 -12.99 -25.70
N GLY A 468 0.79 -11.85 -25.17
CA GLY A 468 -0.49 -11.71 -24.45
C GLY A 468 -0.47 -12.18 -23.00
N ALA A 469 0.67 -12.64 -22.47
CA ALA A 469 0.78 -13.01 -21.05
C ALA A 469 0.89 -11.81 -20.12
N ILE A 470 1.42 -10.68 -20.60
CA ILE A 470 1.41 -9.41 -19.88
C ILE A 470 0.07 -8.72 -20.20
N VAL A 471 -0.79 -8.55 -19.22
CA VAL A 471 -2.09 -7.88 -19.34
C VAL A 471 -2.13 -6.57 -18.55
N ASN A 472 -3.10 -5.71 -18.81
CA ASN A 472 -3.35 -4.54 -17.98
C ASN A 472 -4.49 -4.80 -17.00
N VAL A 473 -4.29 -4.38 -15.73
CA VAL A 473 -5.40 -4.05 -14.82
C VAL A 473 -5.05 -2.73 -14.13
N THR A 474 -5.65 -1.63 -14.58
CA THR A 474 -5.41 -0.32 -13.94
C THR A 474 -5.84 -0.33 -12.48
N ASN A 475 -4.99 0.22 -11.60
CA ASN A 475 -5.26 0.37 -10.17
C ASN A 475 -6.59 1.09 -9.86
N GLY A 476 -7.01 0.98 -8.60
CA GLY A 476 -8.14 1.73 -8.07
C GLY A 476 -8.07 1.93 -6.57
N ILE A 477 -8.98 2.76 -6.06
CA ILE A 477 -9.10 3.08 -4.64
C ILE A 477 -10.50 2.75 -4.12
N THR A 478 -10.61 2.39 -2.84
CA THR A 478 -11.93 2.10 -2.25
C THR A 478 -12.72 3.39 -1.99
N PRO A 479 -13.93 3.55 -2.55
CA PRO A 479 -14.76 4.73 -2.27
C PRO A 479 -15.27 4.77 -0.82
N ARG A 480 -15.30 3.63 -0.12
CA ARG A 480 -15.72 3.56 1.29
C ARG A 480 -14.82 4.39 2.18
N ARG A 481 -13.50 4.26 2.01
CA ARG A 481 -12.54 5.04 2.80
C ARG A 481 -12.33 6.43 2.22
N TRP A 482 -12.08 6.50 0.91
CA TRP A 482 -11.56 7.72 0.29
C TRP A 482 -12.61 8.74 -0.11
N LEU A 483 -13.90 8.42 0.02
CA LEU A 483 -14.99 9.39 -0.13
C LEU A 483 -15.96 9.30 1.06
N ASN A 484 -16.59 8.13 1.28
CA ASN A 484 -17.62 7.98 2.31
C ASN A 484 -17.14 8.28 3.74
N GLN A 485 -15.94 7.78 4.11
CA GLN A 485 -15.34 8.06 5.42
C GLN A 485 -14.57 9.39 5.46
N ALA A 486 -13.73 9.67 4.45
CA ALA A 486 -12.85 10.83 4.48
C ALA A 486 -13.61 12.17 4.30
N ASN A 487 -14.69 12.17 3.53
CA ASN A 487 -15.43 13.36 3.15
C ASN A 487 -16.95 13.16 3.26
N PRO A 488 -17.47 13.08 4.51
CA PRO A 488 -18.88 12.80 4.75
C PRO A 488 -19.81 13.89 4.19
N GLU A 489 -19.42 15.17 4.14
CA GLU A 489 -20.27 16.22 3.56
C GLU A 489 -20.34 16.13 2.04
N LEU A 490 -19.22 15.83 1.35
CA LEU A 490 -19.29 15.55 -0.09
C LEU A 490 -20.12 14.30 -0.37
N SER A 491 -19.97 13.27 0.46
CA SER A 491 -20.75 12.04 0.37
C SER A 491 -22.25 12.29 0.56
N ALA A 492 -22.63 13.17 1.48
CA ALA A 492 -24.00 13.61 1.68
C ALA A 492 -24.54 14.44 0.50
N LEU A 493 -23.73 15.37 -0.04
CA LEU A 493 -24.09 16.15 -1.23
C LEU A 493 -24.33 15.23 -2.43
N VAL A 494 -23.40 14.33 -2.73
CA VAL A 494 -23.53 13.35 -3.82
C VAL A 494 -24.76 12.49 -3.61
N SER A 495 -24.95 11.94 -2.41
CA SER A 495 -26.10 11.09 -2.11
C SER A 495 -27.44 11.81 -2.22
N GLY A 496 -27.48 13.10 -1.88
CA GLY A 496 -28.68 13.94 -2.06
C GLY A 496 -29.02 14.24 -3.52
N LEU A 497 -28.04 14.20 -4.42
CA LEU A 497 -28.24 14.47 -5.86
C LEU A 497 -28.56 13.19 -6.65
N ILE A 498 -27.87 12.08 -6.36
CA ILE A 498 -27.92 10.87 -7.18
C ILE A 498 -28.34 9.60 -6.42
N GLY A 499 -28.55 9.67 -5.11
CA GLY A 499 -28.79 8.52 -4.23
C GLY A 499 -27.49 7.90 -3.70
N SER A 500 -27.57 6.90 -2.81
CA SER A 500 -26.41 6.30 -2.12
C SER A 500 -25.79 5.07 -2.81
N GLY A 501 -26.30 4.67 -3.98
CA GLY A 501 -25.81 3.48 -4.72
C GLY A 501 -24.32 3.55 -5.09
N TRP A 502 -23.79 4.76 -5.27
CA TRP A 502 -22.39 5.01 -5.64
C TRP A 502 -21.36 4.39 -4.70
N THR A 503 -21.69 4.16 -3.42
CA THR A 503 -20.74 3.59 -2.46
C THR A 503 -20.37 2.14 -2.79
N ARG A 504 -21.26 1.41 -3.50
CA ARG A 504 -21.01 0.07 -4.05
C ARG A 504 -20.78 0.05 -5.56
N ASN A 505 -21.21 1.10 -6.26
CA ASN A 505 -21.04 1.23 -7.71
C ASN A 505 -20.58 2.63 -8.08
N LEU A 506 -19.27 2.88 -8.01
CA LEU A 506 -18.72 4.22 -8.22
C LEU A 506 -18.99 4.79 -9.62
N ALA A 507 -19.34 3.95 -10.61
CA ALA A 507 -19.75 4.41 -11.94
C ALA A 507 -21.00 5.31 -11.91
N GLU A 508 -21.83 5.22 -10.88
CA GLU A 508 -22.99 6.10 -10.70
C GLU A 508 -22.63 7.58 -10.54
N LEU A 509 -21.38 7.90 -10.15
CA LEU A 509 -20.91 9.29 -10.06
C LEU A 509 -21.02 10.02 -11.40
N ALA A 510 -21.03 9.33 -12.54
CA ALA A 510 -21.23 9.94 -13.86
C ALA A 510 -22.53 10.77 -13.92
N ARG A 511 -23.56 10.41 -13.14
CA ARG A 511 -24.83 11.16 -13.05
C ARG A 511 -24.65 12.58 -12.50
N LEU A 512 -23.55 12.87 -11.79
CA LEU A 512 -23.22 14.22 -11.31
C LEU A 512 -22.93 15.20 -12.45
N GLN A 513 -22.58 14.73 -13.65
CA GLN A 513 -22.32 15.59 -14.81
C GLN A 513 -23.50 16.53 -15.12
N ALA A 514 -24.74 16.05 -14.94
CA ALA A 514 -25.95 16.83 -15.18
C ALA A 514 -26.10 18.04 -14.23
N PHE A 515 -25.42 18.01 -13.07
CA PHE A 515 -25.51 19.04 -12.04
C PHE A 515 -24.28 19.96 -12.01
N ALA A 516 -23.23 19.67 -12.77
CA ALA A 516 -21.98 20.41 -12.71
C ALA A 516 -22.13 21.88 -13.11
N GLY A 517 -23.13 22.22 -13.93
CA GLY A 517 -23.45 23.59 -14.36
C GLY A 517 -24.46 24.32 -13.47
N ASP A 518 -25.04 23.67 -12.45
CA ASP A 518 -26.04 24.28 -11.57
C ASP A 518 -25.35 25.17 -10.52
N PRO A 519 -25.60 26.50 -10.50
CA PRO A 519 -24.97 27.41 -9.54
C PRO A 519 -25.24 27.05 -8.08
N ALA A 520 -26.41 26.50 -7.74
CA ALA A 520 -26.73 26.12 -6.37
C ALA A 520 -25.93 24.89 -5.94
N VAL A 521 -25.71 23.93 -6.85
CA VAL A 521 -24.87 22.76 -6.59
C VAL A 521 -23.39 23.15 -6.48
N GLN A 522 -22.91 24.02 -7.38
CA GLN A 522 -21.56 24.57 -7.32
C GLN A 522 -21.28 25.27 -6.00
N GLN A 523 -22.20 26.12 -5.54
CA GLN A 523 -22.07 26.83 -4.27
C GLN A 523 -21.97 25.87 -3.08
N ARG A 524 -22.88 24.88 -3.01
CA ARG A 524 -22.84 23.85 -1.95
C ARG A 524 -21.56 23.03 -1.99
N PHE A 525 -21.04 22.72 -3.18
CA PHE A 525 -19.77 22.01 -3.34
C PHE A 525 -18.59 22.84 -2.81
N LEU A 526 -18.55 24.14 -3.11
CA LEU A 526 -17.52 25.05 -2.59
C LEU A 526 -17.59 25.20 -1.07
N GLU A 527 -18.79 25.22 -0.48
CA GLU A 527 -18.98 25.24 0.98
C GLU A 527 -18.44 23.96 1.65
N VAL A 528 -18.69 22.80 1.03
CA VAL A 528 -18.09 21.52 1.47
C VAL A 528 -16.57 21.59 1.43
N LYS A 529 -16.00 22.08 0.32
CA LYS A 529 -14.54 22.24 0.18
C LYS A 529 -13.96 23.19 1.23
N HIS A 530 -14.58 24.35 1.43
CA HIS A 530 -14.18 25.34 2.42
C HIS A 530 -14.22 24.78 3.85
N THR A 531 -15.26 24.03 4.20
CA THR A 531 -15.38 23.37 5.50
C THR A 531 -14.21 22.42 5.75
N ARG A 532 -13.86 21.60 4.75
CA ARG A 532 -12.73 20.67 4.83
C ARG A 532 -11.39 21.40 4.94
N LYS A 533 -11.22 22.52 4.22
CA LYS A 533 -10.04 23.40 4.31
C LYS A 533 -9.90 24.06 5.68
N ALA A 534 -10.98 24.56 6.26
CA ALA A 534 -10.99 25.16 7.58
C ALA A 534 -10.56 24.16 8.66
N LEU A 535 -11.07 22.92 8.62
CA LEU A 535 -10.66 21.85 9.54
C LEU A 535 -9.17 21.52 9.43
N LEU A 536 -8.63 21.47 8.20
CA LEU A 536 -7.20 21.25 8.00
C LEU A 536 -6.38 22.46 8.49
N ALA A 537 -6.82 23.69 8.20
CA ALA A 537 -6.17 24.92 8.62
C ALA A 537 -6.04 25.00 10.15
N THR A 538 -7.12 24.72 10.88
CA THR A 538 -7.10 24.64 12.35
C THR A 538 -6.04 23.65 12.83
N ARG A 539 -5.98 22.45 12.23
CA ARG A 539 -5.04 21.41 12.62
C ARG A 539 -3.59 21.75 12.30
N LEU A 540 -3.33 22.46 11.18
CA LEU A 540 -2.00 22.98 10.85
C LEU A 540 -1.56 24.03 11.88
N GLY A 541 -2.46 24.93 12.29
CA GLY A 541 -2.20 25.89 13.36
C GLY A 541 -1.90 25.22 14.70
N GLU A 542 -2.75 24.29 15.14
CA GLU A 542 -2.61 23.61 16.44
C GLU A 542 -1.37 22.72 16.52
N ARG A 543 -1.02 21.99 15.45
CA ARG A 543 0.06 20.99 15.49
C ARG A 543 1.41 21.51 15.00
N LEU A 544 1.41 22.46 14.08
CA LEU A 544 2.64 22.94 13.42
C LEU A 544 2.92 24.42 13.69
N GLY A 545 1.99 25.15 14.31
CA GLY A 545 2.11 26.60 14.48
C GLY A 545 2.01 27.39 13.17
N VAL A 546 1.56 26.75 12.08
CA VAL A 546 1.45 27.40 10.76
C VAL A 546 0.01 27.85 10.54
N THR A 547 -0.23 29.15 10.71
CA THR A 547 -1.54 29.76 10.42
C THR A 547 -1.72 29.97 8.92
N VAL A 548 -2.75 29.34 8.37
CA VAL A 548 -3.11 29.41 6.95
C VAL A 548 -4.55 29.88 6.77
N ASP A 549 -4.83 30.57 5.66
CA ASP A 549 -6.17 31.03 5.32
C ASP A 549 -6.90 29.97 4.48
N ALA A 550 -8.06 29.52 4.95
CA ALA A 550 -8.91 28.55 4.24
C ALA A 550 -9.52 29.10 2.93
N SER A 551 -9.45 30.41 2.68
CA SER A 551 -9.83 31.02 1.40
C SER A 551 -8.77 30.81 0.30
N SER A 552 -7.50 30.68 0.69
CA SER A 552 -6.37 30.47 -0.23
C SER A 552 -6.48 29.15 -0.97
N LEU A 553 -5.91 29.05 -2.18
CA LEU A 553 -5.83 27.78 -2.91
C LEU A 553 -4.93 26.80 -2.16
N PHE A 554 -5.47 25.64 -1.75
CA PHE A 554 -4.70 24.57 -1.12
C PHE A 554 -4.06 23.69 -2.19
N ASP A 555 -2.76 23.91 -2.39
CA ASP A 555 -1.89 23.26 -3.37
C ASP A 555 -1.15 22.10 -2.68
N VAL A 556 -1.47 20.86 -3.04
CA VAL A 556 -1.14 19.70 -2.21
C VAL A 556 -0.25 18.70 -2.96
N HIS A 557 0.95 18.47 -2.41
CA HIS A 557 1.90 17.47 -2.87
C HIS A 557 2.20 16.43 -1.77
N VAL A 558 1.33 15.41 -1.68
CA VAL A 558 1.41 14.37 -0.64
C VAL A 558 1.70 12.96 -1.19
N LYS A 559 2.95 12.50 -0.99
CA LYS A 559 3.46 11.19 -1.43
C LYS A 559 4.84 10.95 -0.83
N ARG A 560 5.38 9.73 -0.97
CA ARG A 560 6.79 9.43 -0.60
C ARG A 560 7.73 10.48 -1.22
N ILE A 561 8.74 10.92 -0.47
CA ILE A 561 9.73 11.88 -0.97
C ILE A 561 10.75 11.12 -1.81
N HIS A 562 10.84 11.47 -3.09
CA HIS A 562 11.71 10.81 -4.06
C HIS A 562 12.01 11.75 -5.22
N GLU A 563 13.23 11.70 -5.76
CA GLU A 563 13.65 12.59 -6.85
C GLU A 563 12.72 12.55 -8.08
N TYR A 564 12.30 11.37 -8.56
CA TYR A 564 11.37 11.26 -9.70
C TYR A 564 9.96 11.80 -9.44
N LYS A 565 9.57 11.95 -8.17
CA LYS A 565 8.27 12.55 -7.78
C LYS A 565 8.33 14.07 -7.75
N ARG A 566 9.53 14.64 -7.89
CA ARG A 566 9.81 16.07 -8.15
C ARG A 566 9.16 17.03 -7.15
N GLN A 567 9.16 16.71 -5.85
CA GLN A 567 8.83 17.72 -4.82
C GLN A 567 9.72 18.97 -4.94
N LEU A 568 10.96 18.79 -5.40
CA LEU A 568 11.88 19.87 -5.70
C LEU A 568 11.41 20.78 -6.85
N LEU A 569 10.79 20.25 -7.91
CA LEU A 569 10.18 21.07 -8.97
C LEU A 569 9.04 21.94 -8.42
N ASN A 570 8.20 21.38 -7.55
CA ASN A 570 7.18 22.17 -6.86
C ASN A 570 7.83 23.27 -6.02
N LEU A 571 8.89 22.95 -5.27
CA LEU A 571 9.59 23.93 -4.45
C LEU A 571 10.26 25.06 -5.25
N LEU A 572 10.78 24.77 -6.44
CA LEU A 572 11.29 25.81 -7.35
C LEU A 572 10.17 26.79 -7.73
N HIS A 573 8.97 26.30 -8.03
CA HIS A 573 7.80 27.16 -8.28
C HIS A 573 7.40 27.99 -7.04
N VAL A 574 7.48 27.43 -5.82
CA VAL A 574 7.26 28.20 -4.58
C VAL A 574 8.22 29.38 -4.49
N ILE A 575 9.52 29.16 -4.77
CA ILE A 575 10.54 30.22 -4.75
C ILE A 575 10.27 31.26 -5.84
N THR A 576 9.82 30.83 -7.02
CA THR A 576 9.41 31.73 -8.11
C THR A 576 8.24 32.62 -7.71
N ARG A 577 7.21 32.05 -7.10
CA ARG A 577 6.06 32.81 -6.61
C ARG A 577 6.46 33.79 -5.49
N TYR A 578 7.30 33.34 -4.56
CA TYR A 578 7.88 34.21 -3.52
C TYR A 578 8.60 35.42 -4.14
N ASN A 579 9.45 35.19 -5.14
CA ASN A 579 10.15 36.27 -5.85
C ASN A 579 9.19 37.21 -6.59
N ARG A 580 8.18 36.68 -7.30
CA ARG A 580 7.17 37.51 -7.98
C ARG A 580 6.41 38.40 -7.00
N ILE A 581 6.07 37.91 -5.80
CA ILE A 581 5.43 38.73 -4.75
C ILE A 581 6.37 39.83 -4.28
N LYS A 582 7.63 39.50 -3.96
CA LYS A 582 8.65 40.47 -3.49
C LYS A 582 8.95 41.56 -4.50
N ASP A 583 8.91 41.23 -5.79
CA ASP A 583 9.17 42.17 -6.87
C ASP A 583 7.92 43.03 -7.21
N GLY A 584 6.79 42.84 -6.53
CA GLY A 584 5.53 43.50 -6.87
C GLY A 584 4.89 43.02 -8.19
N ARG A 585 5.36 41.89 -8.73
CA ARG A 585 4.90 41.26 -9.98
C ARG A 585 3.79 40.23 -9.77
N ALA A 586 3.33 40.02 -8.53
CA ALA A 586 2.23 39.10 -8.24
C ALA A 586 0.86 39.59 -8.75
N GLY A 587 0.65 40.90 -8.89
CA GLY A 587 -0.63 41.44 -9.36
C GLY A 587 -1.80 40.98 -8.49
N ASP A 588 -2.89 40.51 -9.14
CA ASP A 588 -4.10 39.98 -8.51
C ASP A 588 -4.12 38.43 -8.49
N VAL A 589 -2.96 37.82 -8.22
CA VAL A 589 -2.82 36.36 -8.15
C VAL A 589 -3.42 35.84 -6.83
N PRO A 590 -4.23 34.76 -6.83
CA PRO A 590 -4.83 34.22 -5.62
C PRO A 590 -3.81 33.86 -4.53
N ALA A 591 -4.17 34.05 -3.27
CA ALA A 591 -3.38 33.54 -2.15
C ALA A 591 -3.25 32.02 -2.24
N ARG A 592 -2.10 31.47 -1.86
CA ARG A 592 -1.80 30.03 -1.99
C ARG A 592 -1.18 29.44 -0.72
N THR A 593 -1.67 28.29 -0.31
CA THR A 593 -1.10 27.46 0.75
C THR A 593 -0.56 26.16 0.13
N VAL A 594 0.76 26.02 0.06
CA VAL A 594 1.42 24.85 -0.50
C VAL A 594 1.72 23.85 0.61
N ILE A 595 1.15 22.66 0.52
CA ILE A 595 1.19 21.62 1.55
C ILE A 595 1.96 20.40 1.03
N PHE A 596 3.10 20.14 1.65
CA PHE A 596 3.88 18.93 1.45
C PHE A 596 3.60 17.92 2.57
N ALA A 597 3.60 16.64 2.23
CA ALA A 597 3.65 15.57 3.23
C ALA A 597 4.26 14.31 2.61
N GLY A 598 5.17 13.67 3.32
CA GLY A 598 5.83 12.48 2.82
C GLY A 598 6.99 12.03 3.69
N LYS A 599 7.35 10.76 3.59
CA LYS A 599 8.52 10.17 4.23
C LYS A 599 9.62 9.93 3.20
N ALA A 600 10.86 10.21 3.56
CA ALA A 600 12.05 9.74 2.83
C ALA A 600 12.50 8.40 3.41
N ALA A 601 13.06 7.50 2.60
CA ALA A 601 13.67 6.28 3.15
C ALA A 601 14.87 6.65 4.06
N PRO A 602 15.18 5.88 5.13
CA PRO A 602 16.19 6.27 6.11
C PRO A 602 17.58 6.52 5.51
N GLY A 603 17.99 5.70 4.54
CA GLY A 603 19.27 5.82 3.82
C GLY A 603 19.27 6.78 2.63
N TYR A 604 18.13 7.41 2.29
CA TYR A 604 18.03 8.25 1.09
C TYR A 604 18.39 9.71 1.38
N ALA A 605 19.69 9.99 1.37
CA ALA A 605 20.25 11.30 1.73
C ALA A 605 19.66 12.46 0.90
N MET A 606 19.55 12.32 -0.43
CA MET A 606 19.00 13.38 -1.29
C MET A 606 17.53 13.70 -0.95
N ALA A 607 16.69 12.68 -0.76
CA ALA A 607 15.30 12.86 -0.37
C ALA A 607 15.16 13.55 1.00
N LYS A 608 16.01 13.19 1.98
CA LYS A 608 16.07 13.89 3.28
C LYS A 608 16.52 15.33 3.14
N LEU A 609 17.47 15.62 2.26
CA LEU A 609 17.95 16.97 1.99
C LEU A 609 16.86 17.84 1.33
N VAL A 610 16.02 17.25 0.46
CA VAL A 610 14.83 17.92 -0.10
C VAL A 610 13.81 18.25 0.99
N ILE A 611 13.56 17.36 1.97
CA ILE A 611 12.71 17.68 3.14
C ILE A 611 13.26 18.90 3.88
N LYS A 612 14.58 18.91 4.17
CA LYS A 612 15.23 20.04 4.84
C LYS A 612 15.10 21.33 4.04
N LEU A 613 15.22 21.27 2.71
CA LEU A 613 15.04 22.45 1.86
C LEU A 613 13.60 22.96 1.89
N ILE A 614 12.59 22.08 1.87
CA ILE A 614 11.17 22.47 2.00
C ILE A 614 10.94 23.24 3.30
N HIS A 615 11.46 22.74 4.42
CA HIS A 615 11.37 23.43 5.70
C HIS A 615 12.10 24.79 5.68
N ALA A 616 13.33 24.83 5.16
CA ALA A 616 14.11 26.05 5.09
C ALA A 616 13.46 27.15 4.24
N VAL A 617 12.89 26.78 3.08
CA VAL A 617 12.10 27.70 2.25
C VAL A 617 10.83 28.12 2.97
N GLY A 618 10.13 27.18 3.61
CA GLY A 618 8.91 27.48 4.36
C GLY A 618 9.14 28.43 5.52
N ASP A 619 10.24 28.30 6.25
CA ASP A 619 10.61 29.18 7.35
C ASP A 619 10.81 30.63 6.86
N VAL A 620 11.49 30.82 5.72
CA VAL A 620 11.66 32.16 5.12
C VAL A 620 10.33 32.71 4.62
N VAL A 621 9.59 31.95 3.82
CA VAL A 621 8.31 32.39 3.22
C VAL A 621 7.27 32.72 4.29
N ASN A 622 7.15 31.90 5.33
CA ASN A 622 6.11 32.07 6.34
C ASN A 622 6.38 33.25 7.29
N HIS A 623 7.64 33.65 7.47
CA HIS A 623 8.02 34.74 8.38
C HIS A 623 8.37 36.05 7.69
N ASP A 624 8.43 36.11 6.35
CA ASP A 624 8.65 37.37 5.62
C ASP A 624 7.37 38.24 5.65
N PRO A 625 7.39 39.41 6.32
CA PRO A 625 6.22 40.30 6.39
C PRO A 625 5.75 40.81 5.02
N ALA A 626 6.66 40.89 4.03
CA ALA A 626 6.34 41.37 2.69
C ALA A 626 5.43 40.39 1.92
N ILE A 627 5.33 39.14 2.35
CA ILE A 627 4.44 38.15 1.74
C ILE A 627 2.99 38.37 2.15
N GLY A 628 2.73 38.97 3.32
CA GLY A 628 1.39 39.43 3.71
C GLY A 628 0.30 38.35 3.68
N GLY A 629 0.66 37.07 3.88
CA GLY A 629 -0.27 35.94 3.82
C GLY A 629 -0.63 35.45 2.41
N GLN A 630 -0.08 36.04 1.34
CA GLN A 630 -0.33 35.62 -0.04
C GLN A 630 0.27 34.26 -0.39
N LEU A 631 1.29 33.83 0.35
CA LEU A 631 1.93 32.51 0.20
C LEU A 631 2.26 31.91 1.55
N ARG A 632 1.88 30.65 1.75
CA ARG A 632 2.24 29.83 2.89
C ARG A 632 2.79 28.48 2.44
N VAL A 633 3.74 27.95 3.19
CA VAL A 633 4.30 26.61 2.97
C VAL A 633 4.15 25.80 4.26
N ALA A 634 3.51 24.65 4.18
CA ALA A 634 3.35 23.73 5.30
C ALA A 634 3.91 22.35 4.95
N PHE A 635 4.65 21.74 5.87
CA PHE A 635 5.04 20.34 5.77
C PHE A 635 4.35 19.55 6.89
N VAL A 636 3.46 18.62 6.53
CA VAL A 636 2.77 17.76 7.50
C VAL A 636 3.65 16.53 7.78
N PRO A 637 4.17 16.37 9.01
CA PRO A 637 5.00 15.24 9.37
C PRO A 637 4.18 13.95 9.47
N ASP A 638 4.87 12.83 9.37
CA ASP A 638 4.36 11.48 9.56
C ASP A 638 3.17 11.18 8.65
N TYR A 639 3.34 11.42 7.34
CA TYR A 639 2.29 11.11 6.37
C TYR A 639 1.89 9.63 6.45
N ASN A 640 0.63 9.41 6.81
CA ASN A 640 -0.02 8.12 7.00
C ASN A 640 -1.48 8.20 6.51
N VAL A 641 -2.27 7.13 6.68
CA VAL A 641 -3.65 7.09 6.17
C VAL A 641 -4.52 8.11 6.87
N SER A 642 -4.43 8.22 8.20
CA SER A 642 -5.19 9.20 8.97
C SER A 642 -4.89 10.66 8.61
N ASN A 643 -3.65 10.99 8.28
CA ASN A 643 -3.28 12.32 7.80
C ASN A 643 -3.82 12.53 6.36
N ALA A 644 -3.72 11.52 5.49
CA ALA A 644 -4.27 11.56 4.15
C ALA A 644 -5.80 11.77 4.13
N GLU A 645 -6.55 11.10 5.01
CA GLU A 645 -8.01 11.26 5.16
C GLU A 645 -8.43 12.70 5.53
N ARG A 646 -7.51 13.52 6.08
CA ARG A 646 -7.76 14.93 6.39
C ARG A 646 -7.28 15.86 5.29
N ILE A 647 -6.12 15.59 4.70
CA ILE A 647 -5.52 16.44 3.67
C ILE A 647 -6.29 16.36 2.35
N ILE A 648 -6.62 15.15 1.91
CA ILE A 648 -7.21 14.91 0.57
C ILE A 648 -8.55 15.65 0.38
N PRO A 649 -9.53 15.57 1.30
CA PRO A 649 -10.78 16.31 1.16
C PRO A 649 -10.62 17.83 1.10
N ALA A 650 -9.58 18.37 1.74
CA ALA A 650 -9.28 19.79 1.81
C ALA A 650 -8.46 20.31 0.61
N SER A 651 -8.03 19.45 -0.30
CA SER A 651 -7.14 19.85 -1.40
C SER A 651 -7.93 20.51 -2.54
N ASP A 652 -7.42 21.64 -3.05
CA ASP A 652 -7.95 22.29 -4.26
C ASP A 652 -7.17 21.82 -5.49
N LEU A 653 -5.83 21.85 -5.40
CA LEU A 653 -4.93 21.43 -6.46
C LEU A 653 -4.11 20.23 -6.02
N SER A 654 -3.98 19.26 -6.92
CA SER A 654 -3.31 17.98 -6.70
C SER A 654 -2.07 17.88 -7.58
N GLU A 655 -0.89 17.89 -6.94
CA GLU A 655 0.42 17.82 -7.59
C GLU A 655 0.79 16.39 -7.99
N GLN A 656 0.71 16.10 -9.30
CA GLN A 656 0.98 14.79 -9.92
C GLN A 656 2.08 14.90 -10.96
N ILE A 657 3.20 15.46 -10.53
CA ILE A 657 4.26 15.98 -11.37
C ILE A 657 5.46 15.03 -11.50
N SER A 658 5.28 13.71 -11.57
CA SER A 658 6.43 12.81 -11.83
C SER A 658 7.03 13.04 -13.21
N THR A 659 8.31 12.71 -13.40
CA THR A 659 8.90 12.68 -14.75
C THR A 659 8.18 11.64 -15.59
N ALA A 660 7.73 11.98 -16.80
CA ALA A 660 6.95 11.05 -17.61
C ALA A 660 7.68 9.73 -17.89
N GLY A 661 6.99 8.61 -17.69
CA GLY A 661 7.53 7.25 -17.77
C GLY A 661 8.07 6.69 -16.45
N THR A 662 7.99 7.41 -15.33
CA THR A 662 8.54 6.95 -14.03
C THR A 662 7.49 6.51 -13.02
N GLU A 663 6.29 7.12 -13.00
CA GLU A 663 5.20 6.68 -12.13
C GLU A 663 4.39 5.57 -12.81
N ALA A 664 4.44 4.37 -12.24
CA ALA A 664 3.72 3.23 -12.79
C ALA A 664 2.19 3.44 -12.88
N SER A 665 1.61 4.18 -11.94
CA SER A 665 0.18 4.48 -11.93
C SER A 665 -0.10 5.69 -11.03
N GLY A 666 0.18 5.55 -9.73
CA GLY A 666 -0.23 6.52 -8.71
C GLY A 666 -1.68 6.28 -8.28
N THR A 667 -1.92 6.26 -6.96
CA THR A 667 -3.28 6.18 -6.38
C THR A 667 -3.62 7.41 -5.54
N GLY A 668 -2.67 8.31 -5.29
CA GLY A 668 -2.93 9.59 -4.62
C GLY A 668 -3.74 10.53 -5.50
N ASN A 669 -3.38 10.62 -6.78
CA ASN A 669 -4.11 11.32 -7.84
C ASN A 669 -5.60 10.94 -7.85
N MET A 670 -5.92 9.65 -7.83
CA MET A 670 -7.30 9.16 -7.84
C MET A 670 -8.09 9.64 -6.61
N LYS A 671 -7.47 9.68 -5.43
CA LYS A 671 -8.15 10.10 -4.19
C LYS A 671 -8.43 11.59 -4.19
N LEU A 672 -7.46 12.38 -4.65
CA LEU A 672 -7.56 13.83 -4.73
C LEU A 672 -8.64 14.25 -5.74
N ALA A 673 -8.63 13.67 -6.94
CA ALA A 673 -9.66 13.94 -7.95
C ALA A 673 -11.06 13.47 -7.50
N LEU A 674 -11.18 12.32 -6.83
CA LEU A 674 -12.45 11.85 -6.27
C LEU A 674 -13.02 12.80 -5.20
N ASN A 675 -12.17 13.57 -4.54
CA ASN A 675 -12.56 14.60 -3.58
C ASN A 675 -12.63 16.00 -4.20
N GLY A 676 -12.58 16.09 -5.53
CA GLY A 676 -12.77 17.32 -6.29
C GLY A 676 -11.59 18.28 -6.24
N ALA A 677 -10.36 17.78 -6.03
CA ALA A 677 -9.16 18.54 -6.35
C ALA A 677 -8.89 18.46 -7.86
N LEU A 678 -8.54 19.58 -8.50
CA LEU A 678 -8.08 19.56 -9.88
C LEU A 678 -6.63 19.07 -9.94
N THR A 679 -6.31 18.29 -10.95
CA THR A 679 -4.96 17.73 -11.11
C THR A 679 -4.11 18.67 -11.95
N ILE A 680 -2.94 19.03 -11.44
CA ILE A 680 -1.80 19.50 -12.24
C ILE A 680 -0.78 18.38 -12.34
N GLY A 681 -0.37 18.02 -13.55
CA GLY A 681 0.48 16.85 -13.72
C GLY A 681 1.03 16.64 -15.12
N THR A 682 1.94 15.68 -15.21
CA THR A 682 2.49 15.20 -16.48
C THR A 682 1.62 14.09 -17.09
N LEU A 683 1.84 13.81 -18.37
CA LEU A 683 1.30 12.62 -19.05
C LEU A 683 2.05 11.36 -18.60
N ASP A 684 1.79 10.94 -17.37
CA ASP A 684 2.44 9.80 -16.72
C ASP A 684 1.45 8.94 -15.94
N GLY A 685 1.75 7.64 -15.81
CA GLY A 685 0.93 6.69 -15.06
C GLY A 685 -0.57 6.81 -15.30
N ALA A 686 -1.34 6.85 -14.22
CA ALA A 686 -2.80 6.97 -14.27
C ALA A 686 -3.30 8.41 -14.53
N ASN A 687 -2.44 9.42 -14.66
CA ASN A 687 -2.88 10.77 -15.01
C ASN A 687 -3.45 10.81 -16.43
N ILE A 688 -2.87 10.03 -17.35
CA ILE A 688 -3.37 9.89 -18.73
C ILE A 688 -4.79 9.35 -18.70
N GLU A 689 -5.00 8.28 -17.94
CA GLU A 689 -6.30 7.68 -17.78
C GLU A 689 -7.26 8.67 -17.07
N MET A 690 -6.83 9.37 -16.03
CA MET A 690 -7.71 10.33 -15.37
C MET A 690 -8.16 11.43 -16.33
N ARG A 691 -7.23 11.99 -17.11
CA ARG A 691 -7.53 12.98 -18.15
C ARG A 691 -8.56 12.49 -19.17
N GLU A 692 -8.45 11.25 -19.64
CA GLU A 692 -9.43 10.67 -20.57
C GLU A 692 -10.82 10.57 -19.96
N ALA A 693 -10.91 10.21 -18.68
CA ALA A 693 -12.19 10.01 -18.00
C ALA A 693 -12.87 11.32 -17.61
N VAL A 694 -12.09 12.30 -17.15
CA VAL A 694 -12.63 13.58 -16.68
C VAL A 694 -12.75 14.60 -17.82
N GLY A 695 -11.99 14.43 -18.90
CA GLY A 695 -11.89 15.38 -20.02
C GLY A 695 -10.66 16.27 -19.94
N ALA A 696 -10.01 16.54 -21.08
CA ALA A 696 -8.76 17.30 -21.15
C ALA A 696 -8.87 18.73 -20.58
N ASP A 697 -10.04 19.36 -20.75
CA ASP A 697 -10.30 20.73 -20.27
C ASP A 697 -10.47 20.81 -18.74
N HIS A 698 -10.51 19.67 -18.06
CA HIS A 698 -10.78 19.54 -16.64
C HIS A 698 -9.53 19.11 -15.83
N CYS A 699 -8.35 19.14 -16.47
CA CYS A 699 -7.06 18.93 -15.84
C CYS A 699 -6.02 19.91 -16.39
N PHE A 700 -4.93 20.11 -15.65
CA PHE A 700 -3.82 20.98 -16.01
C PHE A 700 -2.60 20.13 -16.36
N ILE A 701 -2.37 19.90 -17.65
CA ILE A 701 -1.26 19.05 -18.12
C ILE A 701 -0.11 19.89 -18.65
N PHE A 702 1.11 19.52 -18.30
CA PHE A 702 2.34 20.18 -18.74
C PHE A 702 3.49 19.19 -18.94
N GLY A 703 4.62 19.72 -19.41
CA GLY A 703 5.89 19.02 -19.48
C GLY A 703 6.03 18.06 -20.64
N LEU A 704 7.19 17.41 -20.69
CA LEU A 704 7.51 16.37 -21.65
C LEU A 704 6.65 15.11 -21.39
N ASP A 705 6.23 14.44 -22.47
CA ASP A 705 5.75 13.06 -22.38
C ASP A 705 6.94 12.07 -22.32
N ALA A 706 6.62 10.77 -22.13
CA ALA A 706 7.64 9.75 -21.97
C ALA A 706 8.54 9.61 -23.21
N GLU A 707 8.05 9.92 -24.41
CA GLU A 707 8.85 9.90 -25.63
C GLU A 707 9.75 11.13 -25.72
N GLY A 708 9.22 12.32 -25.39
CA GLY A 708 9.96 13.57 -25.29
C GLY A 708 11.12 13.47 -24.30
N VAL A 709 10.93 12.83 -23.15
CA VAL A 709 12.02 12.56 -22.19
C VAL A 709 13.12 11.70 -22.82
N ARG A 710 12.76 10.61 -23.51
CA ARG A 710 13.74 9.73 -24.18
C ARG A 710 14.49 10.47 -25.28
N ASN A 711 13.78 11.22 -26.13
CA ASN A 711 14.34 11.95 -27.25
C ASN A 711 15.30 13.06 -26.76
N ARG A 712 14.93 13.80 -25.71
CA ARG A 712 15.81 14.80 -25.09
C ARG A 712 17.07 14.18 -24.49
N ARG A 713 16.96 13.05 -23.80
CA ARG A 713 18.13 12.32 -23.29
C ARG A 713 19.04 11.85 -24.44
N ALA A 714 18.47 11.26 -25.47
CA ALA A 714 19.22 10.76 -26.63
C ALA A 714 19.92 11.89 -27.41
N ALA A 715 19.35 13.09 -27.43
CA ALA A 715 19.94 14.29 -28.04
C ALA A 715 21.06 14.95 -27.21
N GLY A 716 21.40 14.40 -26.02
CA GLY A 716 22.43 14.97 -25.15
C GLY A 716 21.96 16.18 -24.34
N TYR A 717 20.80 16.06 -23.67
CA TYR A 717 20.26 17.09 -22.77
C TYR A 717 21.32 17.70 -21.84
N ASP A 718 21.41 19.02 -21.86
CA ASP A 718 22.28 19.82 -21.00
C ASP A 718 21.44 20.79 -20.14
N PRO A 719 21.35 20.58 -18.82
CA PRO A 719 20.54 21.41 -17.94
C PRO A 719 21.01 22.87 -17.86
N TRP A 720 22.26 23.17 -18.21
CA TRP A 720 22.75 24.56 -18.20
C TRP A 720 22.05 25.42 -19.26
N GLN A 721 21.57 24.81 -20.35
CA GLN A 721 20.80 25.53 -21.36
C GLN A 721 19.49 26.06 -20.78
N GLU A 722 18.76 25.23 -20.03
CA GLU A 722 17.51 25.61 -19.37
C GLU A 722 17.76 26.67 -18.28
N TYR A 723 18.81 26.47 -17.48
CA TYR A 723 19.23 27.42 -16.45
C TYR A 723 19.54 28.81 -17.03
N HIS A 724 20.25 28.90 -18.15
CA HIS A 724 20.58 30.17 -18.79
C HIS A 724 19.43 30.78 -19.59
N ALA A 725 18.50 29.96 -20.10
CA ALA A 725 17.36 30.43 -20.88
C ALA A 725 16.27 31.11 -20.03
N HIS A 726 16.17 30.76 -18.74
CA HIS A 726 15.07 31.19 -17.87
C HIS A 726 15.56 31.97 -16.65
N GLU A 727 15.37 33.29 -16.65
CA GLU A 727 15.85 34.16 -15.56
C GLU A 727 15.23 33.83 -14.20
N GLU A 728 13.93 33.54 -14.13
CA GLU A 728 13.26 33.16 -12.89
C GLU A 728 13.76 31.82 -12.35
N LEU A 729 14.07 30.86 -13.24
CA LEU A 729 14.67 29.59 -12.86
C LEU A 729 16.07 29.81 -12.29
N ARG A 730 16.91 30.55 -13.02
CA ARG A 730 18.26 30.91 -12.60
C ARG A 730 18.25 31.50 -11.20
N ARG A 731 17.41 32.51 -10.97
CA ARG A 731 17.27 33.16 -9.65
C ARG A 731 16.85 32.18 -8.57
N ALA A 732 15.90 31.28 -8.83
CA ALA A 732 15.47 30.29 -7.83
C ALA A 732 16.60 29.31 -7.47
N VAL A 733 17.34 28.83 -8.47
CA VAL A 733 18.50 27.93 -8.27
C VAL A 733 19.63 28.65 -7.54
N ASP A 734 19.93 29.90 -7.91
CA ASP A 734 20.98 30.71 -7.30
C ASP A 734 20.68 31.02 -5.83
N MET A 735 19.42 31.32 -5.48
CA MET A 735 19.03 31.50 -4.08
C MET A 735 19.30 30.23 -3.23
N ILE A 736 19.10 29.04 -3.80
CA ILE A 736 19.44 27.79 -3.13
C ILE A 736 20.97 27.64 -3.04
N ALA A 737 21.70 27.95 -4.11
CA ALA A 737 23.15 27.81 -4.20
C ALA A 737 23.92 28.77 -3.27
N ASP A 738 23.47 30.02 -3.15
CA ASP A 738 24.13 31.09 -2.40
C ASP A 738 23.84 31.02 -0.89
N GLY A 739 23.00 30.08 -0.47
CA GLY A 739 22.62 29.87 0.92
C GLY A 739 21.57 30.86 1.44
N TYR A 740 20.72 31.41 0.57
CA TYR A 740 19.63 32.31 0.97
C TYR A 740 18.70 31.66 2.00
N PHE A 741 18.45 30.35 1.85
CA PHE A 741 17.63 29.54 2.76
C PHE A 741 18.45 28.82 3.85
N SER A 742 19.76 29.03 3.92
CA SER A 742 20.64 28.38 4.92
C SER A 742 21.80 29.28 5.29
N LEU A 743 21.50 30.44 5.87
CA LEU A 743 22.50 31.43 6.29
C LEU A 743 23.51 30.87 7.31
N ASP A 744 23.08 29.87 8.09
CA ASP A 744 23.90 29.12 9.05
C ASP A 744 24.91 28.19 8.37
N GLU A 745 24.61 27.72 7.17
CA GLU A 745 25.46 26.82 6.39
C GLU A 745 25.18 26.98 4.89
N ARG A 746 25.85 27.96 4.26
CA ARG A 746 25.55 28.34 2.87
C ARG A 746 25.70 27.21 1.86
N THR A 747 26.59 26.25 2.14
CA THR A 747 26.86 25.10 1.25
C THR A 747 25.91 23.93 1.44
N ARG A 748 24.98 23.97 2.40
CA ARG A 748 24.10 22.84 2.78
C ARG A 748 23.39 22.21 1.59
N PHE A 749 22.89 23.03 0.68
CA PHE A 749 22.07 22.58 -0.46
C PHE A 749 22.86 22.43 -1.78
N ARG A 750 24.19 22.55 -1.74
CA ARG A 750 25.05 22.32 -2.92
C ARG A 750 24.79 20.96 -3.61
N PRO A 751 24.57 19.83 -2.89
CA PRO A 751 24.25 18.57 -3.56
C PRO A 751 22.98 18.63 -4.42
N ILE A 752 21.96 19.39 -4.02
CA ILE A 752 20.74 19.58 -4.80
C ILE A 752 21.06 20.34 -6.09
N VAL A 753 21.79 21.45 -5.98
CA VAL A 753 22.19 22.26 -7.15
C VAL A 753 23.04 21.45 -8.11
N GLN A 754 23.98 20.65 -7.60
CA GLN A 754 24.80 19.75 -8.40
C GLN A 754 23.95 18.72 -9.13
N ALA A 755 22.96 18.10 -8.47
CA ALA A 755 22.06 17.14 -9.11
C ALA A 755 21.26 17.78 -10.27
N LEU A 756 20.81 19.03 -10.11
CA LEU A 756 20.10 19.80 -11.14
C LEU A 756 20.98 20.32 -12.27
N THR A 757 22.31 20.33 -12.11
CA THR A 757 23.23 20.95 -13.08
C THR A 757 24.28 19.94 -13.54
N THR A 758 25.42 19.87 -12.87
CA THR A 758 26.56 18.99 -13.24
C THR A 758 26.24 17.50 -13.17
N GLY A 759 25.20 17.12 -12.42
CA GLY A 759 24.66 15.75 -12.32
C GLY A 759 23.71 15.40 -13.45
N GLY A 760 23.48 16.31 -14.39
CA GLY A 760 22.71 16.07 -15.62
C GLY A 760 21.20 16.15 -15.46
N ASP A 761 20.68 16.57 -14.29
CA ASP A 761 19.24 16.69 -14.02
C ASP A 761 18.47 15.46 -14.50
N HIS A 762 18.81 14.30 -13.94
CA HIS A 762 18.32 13.01 -14.39
C HIS A 762 16.79 13.01 -14.59
N TYR A 763 16.05 13.68 -13.71
CA TYR A 763 14.58 13.70 -13.74
C TYR A 763 13.97 14.89 -14.49
N MET A 764 14.76 15.62 -15.30
CA MET A 764 14.29 16.67 -16.20
C MET A 764 13.49 17.77 -15.47
N LEU A 765 13.93 18.17 -14.28
CA LEU A 765 13.28 19.23 -13.51
C LEU A 765 13.43 20.57 -14.22
N LEU A 766 14.62 20.87 -14.76
CA LEU A 766 14.86 22.16 -15.40
C LEU A 766 14.17 22.24 -16.76
N ALA A 767 14.17 21.14 -17.53
CA ALA A 767 13.47 21.04 -18.81
C ALA A 767 11.95 21.29 -18.69
N ASP A 768 11.32 20.78 -17.63
CA ASP A 768 9.87 20.95 -17.44
C ASP A 768 9.50 22.25 -16.71
N TYR A 769 10.46 22.96 -16.10
CA TYR A 769 10.22 24.10 -15.22
C TYR A 769 9.36 25.20 -15.86
N ALA A 770 9.71 25.65 -17.07
CA ALA A 770 8.99 26.76 -17.70
C ALA A 770 7.53 26.40 -18.01
N SER A 771 7.31 25.18 -18.51
CA SER A 771 5.97 24.67 -18.80
C SER A 771 5.14 24.47 -17.53
N TYR A 772 5.77 24.05 -16.43
CA TYR A 772 5.13 23.90 -15.13
C TYR A 772 4.66 25.26 -14.57
N VAL A 773 5.53 26.28 -14.60
CA VAL A 773 5.20 27.63 -14.14
C VAL A 773 4.06 28.23 -14.98
N ALA A 774 4.11 28.09 -16.31
CA ALA A 774 3.01 28.57 -17.17
C ALA A 774 1.69 27.84 -16.89
N CYS A 775 1.74 26.55 -16.57
CA CYS A 775 0.56 25.76 -16.19
C CYS A 775 -0.01 26.23 -14.83
N GLN A 776 0.86 26.56 -13.87
CA GLN A 776 0.46 27.14 -12.59
C GLN A 776 -0.19 28.53 -12.74
N ASP A 777 0.26 29.34 -13.69
CA ASP A 777 -0.38 30.61 -14.03
C ASP A 777 -1.81 30.39 -14.57
N ALA A 778 -2.03 29.32 -15.35
CA ALA A 778 -3.36 28.93 -15.82
C ALA A 778 -4.27 28.42 -14.69
N VAL A 779 -3.71 27.73 -13.68
CA VAL A 779 -4.41 27.36 -12.45
C VAL A 779 -4.90 28.61 -11.71
N ASP A 780 -4.02 29.59 -11.51
CA ASP A 780 -4.37 30.86 -10.85
C ASP A 780 -5.48 31.61 -11.62
N ALA A 781 -5.42 31.62 -12.95
CA ALA A 781 -6.46 32.22 -13.79
C ALA A 781 -7.82 31.53 -13.61
N CYS A 782 -7.85 30.20 -13.56
CA CYS A 782 -9.09 29.44 -13.39
C CYS A 782 -9.68 29.58 -11.97
N TYR A 783 -8.84 29.58 -10.94
CA TYR A 783 -9.29 29.68 -9.54
C TYR A 783 -9.97 31.03 -9.24
N ARG A 784 -9.63 32.10 -9.99
CA ARG A 784 -10.34 33.39 -9.93
C ARG A 784 -11.77 33.36 -10.46
N THR A 785 -12.18 32.24 -11.06
CA THR A 785 -13.55 32.01 -11.55
C THR A 785 -14.21 30.86 -10.77
N PRO A 786 -14.76 31.11 -9.55
CA PRO A 786 -15.22 30.05 -8.66
C PRO A 786 -16.25 29.09 -9.27
N GLY A 787 -17.17 29.60 -10.09
CA GLY A 787 -18.17 28.77 -10.78
C GLY A 787 -17.54 27.81 -11.78
N GLU A 788 -16.57 28.27 -12.58
CA GLU A 788 -15.85 27.40 -13.52
C GLU A 788 -14.95 26.41 -12.78
N TRP A 789 -14.25 26.84 -11.72
CA TRP A 789 -13.47 25.94 -10.87
C TRP A 789 -14.33 24.83 -10.28
N ALA A 790 -15.48 25.19 -9.68
CA ALA A 790 -16.44 24.24 -9.12
C ALA A 790 -17.00 23.29 -10.19
N ARG A 791 -17.33 23.80 -11.38
CA ARG A 791 -17.78 22.98 -12.51
C ARG A 791 -16.73 21.93 -12.89
N ARG A 792 -15.47 22.33 -13.08
CA ARG A 792 -14.37 21.41 -13.41
C ARG A 792 -14.14 20.38 -12.30
N ALA A 793 -14.21 20.81 -11.04
CA ALA A 793 -14.03 19.93 -9.88
C ALA A 793 -15.15 18.89 -9.77
N LEU A 794 -16.41 19.29 -9.97
CA LEU A 794 -17.56 18.37 -10.00
C LEU A 794 -17.46 17.37 -11.17
N LEU A 795 -17.00 17.82 -12.35
CA LEU A 795 -16.76 16.93 -13.49
C LEU A 795 -15.63 15.93 -13.23
N ASN A 796 -14.59 16.33 -12.48
CA ASN A 796 -13.58 15.38 -12.00
C ASN A 796 -14.22 14.31 -11.13
N VAL A 797 -14.96 14.69 -10.08
CA VAL A 797 -15.67 13.75 -9.20
C VAL A 797 -16.56 12.80 -10.03
N ALA A 798 -17.31 13.34 -10.99
CA ALA A 798 -18.19 12.56 -11.85
C ALA A 798 -17.44 11.55 -12.74
N GLY A 799 -16.24 11.91 -13.23
CA GLY A 799 -15.40 11.06 -14.07
C GLY A 799 -14.61 9.98 -13.31
N MET A 800 -14.63 9.96 -11.97
CA MET A 800 -13.80 9.04 -11.19
C MET A 800 -14.31 7.60 -11.08
N GLY A 801 -15.48 7.29 -11.62
CA GLY A 801 -16.12 5.96 -11.47
C GLY A 801 -15.22 4.77 -11.84
N ARG A 802 -14.43 4.89 -12.92
CA ARG A 802 -13.55 3.80 -13.39
C ARG A 802 -12.36 3.49 -12.47
N PHE A 803 -12.05 4.38 -11.52
CA PHE A 803 -10.92 4.24 -10.62
C PHE A 803 -11.30 3.64 -9.26
N SER A 804 -12.51 3.05 -9.14
CA SER A 804 -12.84 2.20 -8.00
C SER A 804 -11.97 0.94 -7.98
N SER A 805 -11.47 0.57 -6.80
CA SER A 805 -10.81 -0.73 -6.61
C SER A 805 -11.77 -1.91 -6.79
N ASP A 806 -13.10 -1.72 -6.71
CA ASP A 806 -14.06 -2.78 -7.03
C ASP A 806 -13.97 -3.18 -8.50
N ARG A 807 -13.81 -2.20 -9.39
CA ARG A 807 -13.64 -2.44 -10.83
C ARG A 807 -12.36 -3.23 -11.08
N ALA A 808 -11.26 -2.81 -10.48
CA ALA A 808 -9.98 -3.52 -10.58
C ALA A 808 -10.12 -4.97 -10.06
N ILE A 809 -10.69 -5.18 -8.88
CA ILE A 809 -10.90 -6.52 -8.31
C ILE A 809 -11.84 -7.38 -9.18
N ALA A 810 -12.90 -6.81 -9.74
CA ALA A 810 -13.77 -7.54 -10.66
C ALA A 810 -13.02 -7.99 -11.93
N GLU A 811 -12.14 -7.13 -12.48
CA GLU A 811 -11.28 -7.51 -13.60
C GLU A 811 -10.28 -8.60 -13.23
N TYR A 812 -9.58 -8.49 -12.09
CA TYR A 812 -8.70 -9.54 -11.59
C TYR A 812 -9.45 -10.86 -11.42
N ALA A 813 -10.63 -10.83 -10.79
CA ALA A 813 -11.47 -11.99 -10.57
C ALA A 813 -11.91 -12.66 -11.88
N ALA A 814 -12.33 -11.85 -12.87
CA ALA A 814 -12.84 -12.36 -14.13
C ALA A 814 -11.74 -12.84 -15.09
N ARG A 815 -10.62 -12.11 -15.18
CA ARG A 815 -9.59 -12.31 -16.22
C ARG A 815 -8.42 -13.18 -15.74
N ILE A 816 -8.06 -13.06 -14.46
CA ILE A 816 -6.84 -13.65 -13.89
C ILE A 816 -7.21 -14.81 -12.94
N TRP A 817 -7.87 -14.52 -11.82
CA TRP A 817 -8.11 -15.51 -10.77
C TRP A 817 -9.21 -16.51 -11.08
N ARG A 818 -10.12 -16.17 -11.99
CA ARG A 818 -11.32 -16.96 -12.33
C ARG A 818 -12.07 -17.40 -11.07
N VAL A 819 -12.39 -16.42 -10.22
CA VAL A 819 -13.12 -16.61 -8.95
C VAL A 819 -14.49 -15.95 -9.01
N THR A 820 -15.48 -16.57 -8.39
CA THR A 820 -16.85 -16.07 -8.32
C THR A 820 -17.23 -15.69 -6.89
N PRO A 821 -18.17 -14.73 -6.69
CA PRO A 821 -18.66 -14.39 -5.37
C PRO A 821 -19.32 -15.57 -4.65
N VAL A 822 -19.14 -15.65 -3.33
CA VAL A 822 -19.84 -16.57 -2.44
C VAL A 822 -20.39 -15.75 -1.28
N ALA A 823 -21.70 -15.48 -1.32
CA ALA A 823 -22.36 -14.75 -0.24
C ALA A 823 -22.62 -15.69 0.95
N PRO A 824 -22.30 -15.28 2.19
CA PRO A 824 -22.73 -15.99 3.37
C PRO A 824 -24.26 -15.95 3.47
N ALA A 825 -24.89 -17.04 3.91
CA ALA A 825 -26.33 -17.05 4.14
C ALA A 825 -26.71 -15.94 5.13
N SER A 826 -27.70 -15.11 4.81
CA SER A 826 -28.37 -14.33 5.85
C SER A 826 -28.97 -15.33 6.82
N ARG A 827 -28.65 -15.23 8.13
CA ARG A 827 -29.19 -16.10 9.19
C ARG A 827 -30.70 -16.25 9.00
N GLN A 828 -31.13 -17.37 8.43
CA GLN A 828 -32.39 -17.99 8.82
C GLN A 828 -32.10 -18.74 10.13
N PRO A 829 -33.07 -18.85 11.06
CA PRO A 829 -32.90 -19.70 12.23
C PRO A 829 -32.45 -21.08 11.76
N VAL A 830 -31.35 -21.57 12.34
CA VAL A 830 -30.72 -22.83 11.95
C VAL A 830 -31.76 -23.94 12.14
N ASP A 831 -32.19 -24.57 11.05
CA ASP A 831 -32.81 -25.89 11.10
C ASP A 831 -31.66 -26.89 11.33
N ASP A 832 -31.55 -27.37 12.56
CA ASP A 832 -30.44 -28.15 13.11
C ASP A 832 -30.39 -29.61 12.58
N SER A 833 -31.04 -29.90 11.47
CA SER A 833 -31.24 -31.26 10.97
C SER A 833 -30.25 -31.74 9.90
N ARG A 834 -29.28 -30.94 9.43
CA ARG A 834 -28.36 -31.39 8.37
C ARG A 834 -26.87 -31.02 8.55
N GLN A 835 -26.10 -32.11 8.68
CA GLN A 835 -24.69 -32.33 8.32
C GLN A 835 -23.60 -31.94 9.34
N SER A 836 -23.07 -33.00 9.95
CA SER A 836 -21.81 -33.09 10.68
C SER A 836 -20.61 -32.81 9.77
N VAL A 837 -19.77 -31.85 10.15
CA VAL A 837 -18.39 -31.72 9.67
C VAL A 837 -17.48 -32.02 10.86
N PRO A 838 -16.57 -32.99 10.78
CA PRO A 838 -15.65 -33.27 11.87
C PRO A 838 -14.60 -32.17 11.97
N VAL A 839 -14.48 -31.57 13.15
CA VAL A 839 -13.30 -30.80 13.56
C VAL A 839 -12.32 -31.81 14.14
N THR A 840 -11.36 -32.26 13.35
CA THR A 840 -10.25 -33.08 13.83
C THR A 840 -9.24 -32.18 14.52
N LEU A 841 -9.13 -32.30 15.85
CA LEU A 841 -8.02 -31.76 16.63
C LEU A 841 -6.74 -32.57 16.33
N PRO A 842 -5.56 -31.93 16.31
CA PRO A 842 -4.31 -32.56 15.90
C PRO A 842 -3.84 -33.63 16.89
N ALA A 843 -3.26 -34.72 16.37
CA ALA A 843 -2.36 -35.56 17.14
C ALA A 843 -1.00 -34.85 17.25
N SER A 844 -0.45 -34.79 18.46
CA SER A 844 0.91 -34.32 18.71
C SER A 844 1.91 -35.18 17.92
N PRO A 845 2.95 -34.60 17.28
CA PRO A 845 4.08 -35.41 16.87
C PRO A 845 4.73 -35.98 18.14
N ALA A 846 4.92 -37.30 18.17
CA ALA A 846 5.78 -37.93 19.16
C ALA A 846 7.24 -37.51 18.91
N ALA A 847 7.97 -37.35 20.02
CA ALA A 847 9.33 -36.83 20.12
C ALA A 847 10.36 -37.60 19.29
#